data_AF-A0A2P6VGT6-F1
#
_entry.id   AF-A0A2P6VGT6-F1
#
_cell.length_a   1.000
_cell.length_b   1.000
_cell.length_c   1.000
_cell.angle_alpha   90.00
_cell.angle_beta   90.00
_cell.angle_gamma   90.00
#
_symmetry.space_group_name_H-M   'P 1'
#
loop_
_entity.id
_entity.type
_entity.pdbx_description
1 polymer ?
#
loop_
_entity_poly.entity_id
_entity_poly.type
_entity_poly.pdbx_seq_one_letter_code
_entity_poly.pdbx_strand_id
1 'polypeptide(L)'
;MWPPWPNTQPKSGGADGASPLRRRRLPPPGVGRGLLLLLLLAIAAKLRSGSAGGAAVQLFDARIQHGRTTSLDPVVMDNAELLAAALHAQASHAASTAAAGSRAGGSVTAAGGTDRTLSIAVCGGFATQRAALLSGLVLAAELNRTLVLPRLLPDASQPDTVHFGQFYDAAAFSQQVSAQGVPAVAEAPAGAQPAAVSVPPAMDFVGTLRGLYSRHQHVGIDCPLSRLPPDLFVKHEGLAFAALAALQPAPRLRDIVARVQAHLRSLSQGGDAYNFLHLRAEQDWVEACSRWEGMHDGLVRDNCLNNTDSVGARLALHHLDTAPPLLLAEPWGRLNSSLLEGAMASLQAHNFRAARRGDIPDVAAAAAALAPEEAALVDYYLGLGSTQSASNSVSLSGALLLLERRHAGRFAINYNGGNAPLEALLPLYSMPWIFTYNDWSAGTEYEYMMRAAVTSAVRTARMKAHCMFSGSEESATYKWLVSMGVTIIRHDPKWKEAIAKEGRRYRDEFVKLYSHLYATDGAMVGAFQRIDIPLLRELDQYSYVLFTDCDVFFRRQMKLVDWGTPLPTALGLGFENEEKFPYNDGVMLWNMAHMRATNEAFVAWILGHTNGMYFPGYGPMDQGAFNQFYENEIKGKPINKNFNSKMYHEFNRGARIVHFHGPKPNHYMQWFKTAQCAGFQDMCKNGYDKGGLCPYAIEYAHYAPDWDMAQRLAKNCINLIAGLFHFPWLDPAAPCDQHQQPKAAAAAAGAQSGREGSATAGGAAAQQQQQQQQAGGAAVQAQQQAAASVAQQQAVAATVQQAVAATGQQQDAGAEAQQQAATAAAQQQAQQQARQAAAQQQEAASAAQQEAGAVAVQQQATNVAAQEQAAAVAQQQQAQQAAVDATQQQQAQQAAAQAADQQQLDSAAQAQQQQDAAAAAAAAAAAAVAAAAATAAQQQGQQEAVAAAVQQAQAQQEAVAGTQQQEKAVVSAVAAAQQLSRQSIAAAGKEQVQAHSEAVASGAGTQAQAVQQVAANGAGASAVVQQQAAAASAVQSQAQQAGQGTHTSSLTVQSLDDAAADVSVQDLLKPQEAHS
;
A
#
# COMPACT_ATOMS: atom_id res chain seq x y z
N MET A 1 2.04 44.81 4.91
CA MET A 1 1.06 45.51 5.78
C MET A 1 -0.28 45.54 5.08
N TRP A 2 -1.35 45.06 5.71
CA TRP A 2 -2.76 45.49 5.59
C TRP A 2 -3.55 44.82 6.76
N PRO A 3 -4.78 45.25 7.09
CA PRO A 3 -5.16 45.41 8.51
C PRO A 3 -5.64 44.14 9.24
N PRO A 4 -5.47 44.09 10.58
CA PRO A 4 -5.95 43.00 11.43
C PRO A 4 -7.40 43.20 11.91
N TRP A 5 -8.16 42.12 12.05
CA TRP A 5 -9.39 42.05 12.84
C TRP A 5 -9.37 40.80 13.76
N PRO A 6 -10.12 40.78 14.88
CA PRO A 6 -9.55 40.28 16.15
C PRO A 6 -9.87 38.82 16.53
N ASN A 7 -9.06 38.30 17.45
CA ASN A 7 -9.26 37.06 18.20
C ASN A 7 -10.63 36.97 18.88
N THR A 8 -11.20 35.77 18.89
CA THR A 8 -11.96 35.23 20.03
C THR A 8 -11.55 33.79 20.31
N GLN A 9 -11.18 33.49 21.55
CA GLN A 9 -10.92 32.14 22.06
C GLN A 9 -12.19 31.52 22.69
N PRO A 10 -12.23 30.21 22.98
CA PRO A 10 -13.49 29.45 22.89
C PRO A 10 -14.13 28.96 24.21
N LYS A 11 -15.45 28.68 24.11
CA LYS A 11 -16.24 27.63 24.81
C LYS A 11 -16.44 27.66 26.35
N SER A 12 -17.69 27.89 26.71
CA SER A 12 -18.54 27.02 27.56
C SER A 12 -20.02 27.28 27.17
N GLY A 13 -21.05 26.46 27.42
CA GLY A 13 -21.15 25.18 28.14
C GLY A 13 -22.38 25.16 29.06
N GLY A 14 -23.61 25.07 28.54
CA GLY A 14 -24.32 23.78 28.40
C GLY A 14 -25.85 23.93 28.57
N ALA A 15 -26.59 22.82 28.38
CA ALA A 15 -28.01 22.52 28.70
C ALA A 15 -29.05 23.67 28.87
N ASP A 16 -30.07 23.71 27.99
CA ASP A 16 -31.46 23.28 28.29
C ASP A 16 -32.51 23.73 27.25
N GLY A 17 -33.70 23.12 27.29
CA GLY A 17 -34.93 23.66 26.70
C GLY A 17 -35.32 23.16 25.29
N ALA A 18 -36.63 23.10 25.03
CA ALA A 18 -37.19 22.54 23.79
C ALA A 18 -37.97 23.57 22.95
N SER A 19 -38.15 23.26 21.65
CA SER A 19 -38.99 23.97 20.65
C SER A 19 -38.42 25.26 20.04
N PRO A 20 -38.90 25.70 18.84
CA PRO A 20 -39.41 24.95 17.69
C PRO A 20 -38.71 25.32 16.36
N LEU A 21 -38.76 24.42 15.36
CA LEU A 21 -38.14 24.62 14.04
C LEU A 21 -38.81 25.74 13.20
N ARG A 22 -38.20 26.94 13.17
CA ARG A 22 -38.52 27.97 12.17
C ARG A 22 -37.89 27.65 10.80
N ARG A 23 -38.73 27.33 9.81
CA ARG A 23 -38.32 27.21 8.40
C ARG A 23 -37.78 28.56 7.87
N ARG A 24 -36.51 28.64 7.46
CA ARG A 24 -36.05 29.69 6.53
C ARG A 24 -36.46 29.31 5.10
N ARG A 25 -36.92 30.29 4.31
CA ARG A 25 -37.23 30.10 2.89
C ARG A 25 -35.96 30.29 2.05
N LEU A 26 -35.78 29.46 1.03
CA LEU A 26 -34.82 29.71 -0.06
C LEU A 26 -35.42 30.67 -1.09
N PRO A 27 -34.62 31.49 -1.78
CA PRO A 27 -35.06 32.23 -2.97
C PRO A 27 -35.20 31.30 -4.19
N PRO A 28 -36.05 31.63 -5.17
CA PRO A 28 -36.24 30.83 -6.38
C PRO A 28 -35.09 31.04 -7.39
N PRO A 29 -34.66 29.99 -8.14
CA PRO A 29 -33.71 30.13 -9.23
C PRO A 29 -34.40 30.63 -10.52
N GLY A 30 -33.78 31.57 -11.24
CA GLY A 30 -34.31 32.07 -12.51
C GLY A 30 -33.28 32.79 -13.37
N VAL A 31 -33.42 32.63 -14.70
CA VAL A 31 -32.68 33.32 -15.78
C VAL A 31 -31.15 33.10 -15.80
N GLY A 32 -30.69 32.15 -16.64
CA GLY A 32 -29.24 31.90 -16.79
C GLY A 32 -28.81 30.91 -17.89
N ARG A 33 -29.59 30.73 -18.98
CA ARG A 33 -29.29 29.72 -20.03
C ARG A 33 -29.34 30.22 -21.49
N GLY A 34 -29.37 31.53 -21.73
CA GLY A 34 -29.48 32.08 -23.10
C GLY A 34 -28.19 32.09 -23.93
N LEU A 35 -27.02 32.26 -23.29
CA LEU A 35 -25.80 32.67 -24.02
C LEU A 35 -24.92 31.52 -24.53
N LEU A 36 -24.97 30.34 -23.89
CA LEU A 36 -24.04 29.24 -24.19
C LEU A 36 -24.34 28.54 -25.52
N LEU A 37 -25.60 28.51 -25.94
CA LEU A 37 -26.04 27.77 -27.14
C LEU A 37 -25.60 28.45 -28.45
N LEU A 38 -25.54 29.78 -28.47
CA LEU A 38 -25.09 30.56 -29.63
C LEU A 38 -23.58 30.42 -29.89
N LEU A 39 -22.77 30.29 -28.84
CA LEU A 39 -21.32 30.14 -28.96
C LEU A 39 -20.94 28.78 -29.59
N LEU A 40 -21.65 27.71 -29.23
CA LEU A 40 -21.43 26.36 -29.77
C LEU A 40 -21.82 26.26 -31.25
N LEU A 41 -22.91 26.91 -31.67
CA LEU A 41 -23.33 26.95 -33.08
C LEU A 41 -22.34 27.72 -33.96
N ALA A 42 -21.72 28.79 -33.46
CA ALA A 42 -20.69 29.55 -34.18
C ALA A 42 -19.42 28.72 -34.45
N ILE A 43 -19.05 27.80 -33.55
CA ILE A 43 -17.89 26.92 -33.72
C ILE A 43 -18.20 25.80 -34.72
N ALA A 44 -19.38 25.19 -34.64
CA ALA A 44 -19.81 24.13 -35.55
C ALA A 44 -19.85 24.57 -37.04
N ALA A 45 -20.15 25.86 -37.29
CA ALA A 45 -20.17 26.42 -38.63
C ALA A 45 -18.76 26.54 -39.30
N LYS A 46 -17.68 26.57 -38.51
CA LYS A 46 -16.32 26.88 -39.01
C LYS A 46 -15.44 25.66 -39.28
N LEU A 47 -15.94 24.45 -39.04
CA LEU A 47 -15.22 23.17 -39.21
C LEU A 47 -15.72 22.33 -40.42
N ARG A 48 -16.51 22.91 -41.33
CA ARG A 48 -17.12 22.21 -42.48
C ARG A 48 -16.50 22.50 -43.86
N SER A 49 -15.30 23.08 -43.90
CA SER A 49 -14.56 23.34 -45.15
C SER A 49 -13.14 22.76 -45.10
N GLY A 50 -13.04 21.44 -45.34
CA GLY A 50 -11.78 20.71 -45.43
C GLY A 50 -12.00 19.28 -45.93
N SER A 51 -11.48 18.95 -47.11
CA SER A 51 -11.79 17.71 -47.83
C SER A 51 -10.59 16.78 -47.96
N ALA A 52 -10.75 15.48 -47.65
CA ALA A 52 -10.38 14.33 -48.51
C ALA A 52 -10.31 12.99 -47.74
N GLY A 53 -10.94 11.94 -48.28
CA GLY A 53 -10.79 10.54 -47.83
C GLY A 53 -11.50 10.18 -46.51
N GLY A 54 -12.02 8.97 -46.30
CA GLY A 54 -12.18 7.82 -47.20
C GLY A 54 -13.24 6.85 -46.63
N ALA A 55 -13.87 6.02 -47.46
CA ALA A 55 -15.13 5.35 -47.10
C ALA A 55 -14.98 4.11 -46.19
N ALA A 56 -15.89 4.00 -45.22
CA ALA A 56 -16.34 2.75 -44.60
C ALA A 56 -17.75 2.94 -43.99
N VAL A 57 -18.47 1.83 -43.73
CA VAL A 57 -19.77 1.76 -43.04
C VAL A 57 -20.95 2.46 -43.75
N GLN A 58 -21.49 1.79 -44.78
CA GLN A 58 -22.92 1.85 -45.11
C GLN A 58 -23.49 0.43 -45.10
N LEU A 59 -24.19 0.04 -44.04
CA LEU A 59 -25.13 -1.10 -43.99
C LEU A 59 -25.77 -1.20 -42.59
N PHE A 60 -26.87 -0.48 -42.35
CA PHE A 60 -28.01 -0.86 -41.48
C PHE A 60 -29.01 0.31 -41.37
N ASP A 61 -29.83 0.50 -42.40
CA ASP A 61 -31.02 1.37 -42.31
C ASP A 61 -32.13 0.83 -43.23
N ALA A 62 -33.08 0.09 -42.65
CA ALA A 62 -34.38 -0.25 -43.24
C ALA A 62 -35.28 -1.04 -42.26
N ARG A 63 -36.03 -0.34 -41.39
CA ARG A 63 -37.42 -0.64 -40.93
C ARG A 63 -37.73 -0.08 -39.53
N ILE A 64 -38.24 1.15 -39.46
CA ILE A 64 -39.22 1.55 -38.45
C ILE A 64 -40.37 2.29 -39.14
N GLN A 65 -41.52 1.62 -39.24
CA GLN A 65 -42.82 2.25 -39.46
C GLN A 65 -43.85 1.53 -38.59
N HIS A 66 -44.02 1.98 -37.34
CA HIS A 66 -45.31 2.37 -36.76
C HIS A 66 -45.13 2.79 -35.29
N GLY A 67 -45.70 3.94 -34.93
CA GLY A 67 -45.30 4.72 -33.77
C GLY A 67 -45.54 4.12 -32.39
N ARG A 68 -44.50 4.22 -31.55
CA ARG A 68 -44.57 4.81 -30.21
C ARG A 68 -43.21 5.38 -29.84
N THR A 69 -43.14 6.67 -29.52
CA THR A 69 -41.91 7.35 -29.12
C THR A 69 -41.67 7.17 -27.62
N THR A 70 -40.95 6.13 -27.24
CA THR A 70 -40.15 6.15 -26.00
C THR A 70 -38.76 6.69 -26.34
N SER A 71 -38.16 7.49 -25.45
CA SER A 71 -36.75 7.83 -25.58
C SER A 71 -35.92 6.56 -25.49
N LEU A 72 -34.89 6.42 -26.33
CA LEU A 72 -33.83 5.47 -26.05
C LEU A 72 -33.07 5.95 -24.80
N ASP A 73 -32.79 5.03 -23.89
CA ASP A 73 -32.09 5.33 -22.64
C ASP A 73 -30.58 5.52 -22.88
N PRO A 74 -29.92 6.51 -22.25
CA PRO A 74 -28.47 6.69 -22.35
C PRO A 74 -27.67 5.43 -22.00
N VAL A 75 -28.22 4.61 -21.10
CA VAL A 75 -27.66 3.34 -20.62
C VAL A 75 -27.31 2.36 -21.75
N VAL A 76 -28.03 2.38 -22.87
CA VAL A 76 -27.77 1.46 -24.00
C VAL A 76 -26.52 1.88 -24.80
N MET A 77 -26.21 3.18 -24.86
CA MET A 77 -25.01 3.70 -25.53
C MET A 77 -23.76 3.54 -24.65
N ASP A 78 -23.84 3.90 -23.36
CA ASP A 78 -22.73 3.77 -22.41
C ASP A 78 -22.23 2.32 -22.27
N ASN A 79 -23.13 1.33 -22.35
CA ASN A 79 -22.75 -0.08 -22.32
C ASN A 79 -21.95 -0.52 -23.56
N ALA A 80 -22.16 0.12 -24.73
CA ALA A 80 -21.36 -0.14 -25.92
C ALA A 80 -19.94 0.45 -25.78
N GLU A 81 -19.79 1.62 -25.16
CA GLU A 81 -18.47 2.18 -24.83
C GLU A 81 -17.73 1.33 -23.77
N LEU A 82 -18.42 0.82 -22.76
CA LEU A 82 -17.85 -0.10 -21.78
C LEU A 82 -17.37 -1.41 -22.42
N LEU A 83 -18.18 -2.01 -23.30
CA LEU A 83 -17.79 -3.22 -24.03
C LEU A 83 -16.62 -2.96 -24.98
N ALA A 84 -16.62 -1.82 -25.68
CA ALA A 84 -15.51 -1.40 -26.54
C ALA A 84 -14.23 -1.16 -25.72
N ALA A 85 -14.31 -0.51 -24.56
CA ALA A 85 -13.17 -0.27 -23.67
C ALA A 85 -12.61 -1.58 -23.10
N ALA A 86 -13.47 -2.52 -22.69
CA ALA A 86 -13.05 -3.84 -22.23
C ALA A 86 -12.35 -4.64 -23.35
N LEU A 87 -12.91 -4.66 -24.56
CA LEU A 87 -12.29 -5.31 -25.72
C LEU A 87 -10.98 -4.62 -26.13
N HIS A 88 -10.90 -3.29 -26.07
CA HIS A 88 -9.69 -2.54 -26.39
C HIS A 88 -8.60 -2.71 -25.32
N ALA A 89 -8.97 -2.84 -24.04
CA ALA A 89 -8.04 -3.18 -22.97
C ALA A 89 -7.53 -4.62 -23.11
N GLN A 90 -8.41 -5.58 -23.44
CA GLN A 90 -8.03 -6.97 -23.66
C GLN A 90 -7.11 -7.13 -24.89
N ALA A 91 -7.44 -6.45 -26.00
CA ALA A 91 -6.58 -6.39 -27.19
C ALA A 91 -5.23 -5.72 -26.88
N SER A 92 -5.22 -4.61 -26.13
CA SER A 92 -4.00 -3.88 -25.73
C SER A 92 -3.13 -4.69 -24.76
N HIS A 93 -3.74 -5.45 -23.84
CA HIS A 93 -3.01 -6.30 -22.89
C HIS A 93 -2.42 -7.54 -23.57
N ALA A 94 -3.16 -8.16 -24.52
CA ALA A 94 -2.66 -9.25 -25.35
C ALA A 94 -1.56 -8.77 -26.33
N ALA A 95 -1.72 -7.59 -26.92
CA ALA A 95 -0.71 -7.01 -27.81
C ALA A 95 0.57 -6.62 -27.06
N SER A 96 0.47 -6.13 -25.82
CA SER A 96 1.65 -5.81 -25.00
C SER A 96 2.37 -7.04 -24.45
N THR A 97 1.68 -8.10 -24.03
CA THR A 97 2.35 -9.36 -23.64
C THR A 97 2.97 -10.07 -24.85
N ALA A 98 2.29 -10.08 -26.01
CA ALA A 98 2.86 -10.60 -27.25
C ALA A 98 4.07 -9.77 -27.73
N ALA A 99 4.02 -8.44 -27.63
CA ALA A 99 5.14 -7.57 -27.98
C ALA A 99 6.32 -7.70 -27.00
N ALA A 100 6.07 -7.89 -25.71
CA ALA A 100 7.12 -8.13 -24.72
C ALA A 100 7.83 -9.47 -24.97
N GLY A 101 7.09 -10.56 -25.20
CA GLY A 101 7.65 -11.87 -25.51
C GLY A 101 8.40 -11.92 -26.86
N SER A 102 7.90 -11.21 -27.87
CA SER A 102 8.45 -11.26 -29.23
C SER A 102 9.68 -10.35 -29.44
N ARG A 103 9.83 -9.26 -28.67
CA ARG A 103 10.94 -8.30 -28.86
C ARG A 103 12.27 -8.72 -28.23
N ALA A 104 12.31 -9.76 -27.39
CA ALA A 104 13.52 -10.22 -26.72
C ALA A 104 14.63 -10.74 -27.67
N GLY A 105 14.31 -11.09 -28.92
CA GLY A 105 15.27 -11.54 -29.94
C GLY A 105 15.54 -10.54 -31.09
N GLY A 106 14.87 -9.38 -31.10
CA GLY A 106 14.96 -8.42 -32.20
C GLY A 106 16.01 -7.34 -31.94
N SER A 107 17.19 -7.45 -32.56
CA SER A 107 18.20 -6.38 -32.53
C SER A 107 17.69 -5.15 -33.29
N VAL A 108 17.10 -4.20 -32.57
CA VAL A 108 16.70 -2.89 -33.11
C VAL A 108 17.98 -2.08 -33.29
N THR A 109 18.56 -2.14 -34.50
CA THR A 109 19.70 -1.30 -34.88
C THR A 109 19.30 0.17 -34.76
N ALA A 110 19.90 0.89 -33.80
CA ALA A 110 19.49 2.23 -33.37
C ALA A 110 19.90 3.35 -34.35
N ALA A 111 19.48 3.25 -35.61
CA ALA A 111 19.75 4.22 -36.66
C ALA A 111 18.52 5.09 -36.96
N GLY A 112 18.59 6.39 -36.62
CA GLY A 112 17.63 7.42 -37.09
C GLY A 112 16.63 7.98 -36.07
N GLY A 113 16.82 7.78 -34.76
CA GLY A 113 15.87 8.23 -33.72
C GLY A 113 16.35 9.35 -32.77
N THR A 114 17.62 9.70 -32.79
CA THR A 114 18.30 10.46 -31.70
C THR A 114 18.03 11.97 -31.67
N ASP A 115 17.59 12.56 -32.78
CA ASP A 115 17.71 13.99 -33.03
C ASP A 115 16.80 14.86 -32.15
N ARG A 116 15.73 14.27 -31.57
CA ARG A 116 14.76 14.97 -30.73
C ARG A 116 15.07 14.77 -29.26
N THR A 117 15.36 15.88 -28.58
CA THR A 117 15.81 15.89 -27.19
C THR A 117 14.85 16.69 -26.28
N LEU A 118 14.88 16.40 -24.98
CA LEU A 118 14.16 17.10 -23.93
C LEU A 118 15.15 17.49 -22.83
N SER A 119 15.29 18.77 -22.50
CA SER A 119 15.93 19.22 -21.27
C SER A 119 14.87 19.64 -20.25
N ILE A 120 15.19 19.47 -18.97
CA ILE A 120 14.34 19.92 -17.85
C ILE A 120 15.18 20.81 -16.94
N ALA A 121 14.56 21.84 -16.37
CA ALA A 121 15.03 22.41 -15.12
C ALA A 121 14.65 21.51 -13.94
N VAL A 122 15.37 21.63 -12.83
CA VAL A 122 14.96 21.13 -11.51
C VAL A 122 14.66 22.31 -10.59
N CYS A 123 14.11 22.05 -9.41
CA CYS A 123 13.74 23.08 -8.45
C CYS A 123 13.81 22.55 -7.01
N GLY A 124 14.07 23.45 -6.06
CA GLY A 124 14.14 23.14 -4.62
C GLY A 124 15.27 22.17 -4.24
N GLY A 125 15.17 21.61 -3.05
CA GLY A 125 16.17 20.68 -2.51
C GLY A 125 16.21 19.31 -3.19
N PHE A 126 17.19 18.50 -2.82
CA PHE A 126 17.57 17.20 -3.38
C PHE A 126 16.38 16.30 -3.75
N ALA A 127 15.43 16.13 -2.83
CA ALA A 127 14.27 15.26 -3.06
C ALA A 127 13.29 15.83 -4.11
N THR A 128 13.16 17.15 -4.16
CA THR A 128 12.39 17.90 -5.16
C THR A 128 13.03 17.77 -6.54
N GLN A 129 14.37 17.85 -6.60
CA GLN A 129 15.14 17.62 -7.83
C GLN A 129 15.06 16.15 -8.30
N ARG A 130 15.15 15.17 -7.38
CA ARG A 130 14.99 13.73 -7.66
C ARG A 130 13.59 13.43 -8.22
N ALA A 131 12.53 13.98 -7.63
CA ALA A 131 11.17 13.83 -8.15
C ALA A 131 10.95 14.55 -9.50
N ALA A 132 11.53 15.74 -9.69
CA ALA A 132 11.49 16.45 -10.97
C ALA A 132 12.17 15.67 -12.11
N LEU A 133 13.28 14.99 -11.82
CA LEU A 133 13.96 14.09 -12.76
C LEU A 133 13.07 12.91 -13.19
N LEU A 134 12.34 12.29 -12.25
CA LEU A 134 11.38 11.23 -12.59
C LEU A 134 10.25 11.74 -13.49
N SER A 135 9.71 12.93 -13.23
CA SER A 135 8.77 13.59 -14.16
C SER A 135 9.40 13.81 -15.54
N GLY A 136 10.66 14.27 -15.61
CA GLY A 136 11.37 14.47 -16.87
C GLY A 136 11.55 13.19 -17.68
N LEU A 137 11.85 12.07 -17.01
CA LEU A 137 11.99 10.75 -17.63
C LEU A 137 10.68 10.20 -18.19
N VAL A 138 9.62 10.22 -17.38
CA VAL A 138 8.29 9.76 -17.81
C VAL A 138 7.77 10.62 -18.96
N LEU A 139 8.07 11.92 -18.96
CA LEU A 139 7.77 12.79 -20.09
C LEU A 139 8.65 12.52 -21.32
N ALA A 140 9.94 12.24 -21.16
CA ALA A 140 10.82 11.85 -22.27
C ALA A 140 10.30 10.59 -22.98
N ALA A 141 9.82 9.60 -22.22
CA ALA A 141 9.14 8.43 -22.75
C ALA A 141 7.83 8.79 -23.49
N GLU A 142 6.95 9.60 -22.89
CA GLU A 142 5.66 10.01 -23.48
C GLU A 142 5.76 10.92 -24.72
N LEU A 143 6.92 11.55 -24.94
CA LEU A 143 7.22 12.37 -26.12
C LEU A 143 8.10 11.62 -27.16
N ASN A 144 8.62 10.44 -26.82
CA ASN A 144 9.67 9.72 -27.55
C ASN A 144 10.88 10.64 -27.86
N ARG A 145 11.53 11.13 -26.81
CA ARG A 145 12.68 12.05 -26.86
C ARG A 145 13.83 11.52 -26.01
N THR A 146 15.06 11.81 -26.44
CA THR A 146 16.27 11.64 -25.63
C THR A 146 16.24 12.65 -24.47
N LEU A 147 16.37 12.21 -23.22
CA LEU A 147 16.52 13.11 -22.07
C LEU A 147 17.94 13.70 -22.05
N VAL A 148 18.04 15.03 -21.95
CA VAL A 148 19.29 15.71 -21.55
C VAL A 148 19.28 15.77 -20.03
N LEU A 149 20.34 15.24 -19.39
CA LEU A 149 20.44 15.20 -17.93
C LEU A 149 20.41 16.63 -17.37
N PRO A 150 19.60 16.90 -16.33
CA PRO A 150 19.49 18.24 -15.79
C PRO A 150 20.79 18.68 -15.10
N ARG A 151 21.05 19.98 -15.13
CA ARG A 151 21.94 20.60 -14.13
C ARG A 151 21.19 20.65 -12.79
N LEU A 152 21.91 20.44 -11.69
CA LEU A 152 21.35 20.32 -10.34
C LEU A 152 21.70 21.54 -9.48
N LEU A 153 20.91 21.79 -8.44
CA LEU A 153 21.10 22.92 -7.52
C LEU A 153 21.86 22.39 -6.28
N PRO A 154 23.09 22.85 -5.99
CA PRO A 154 23.87 22.44 -4.82
C PRO A 154 23.35 23.07 -3.51
N ASP A 155 22.75 24.25 -3.64
CA ASP A 155 21.93 24.97 -2.67
C ASP A 155 20.58 25.21 -3.37
N ALA A 156 19.48 24.77 -2.76
CA ALA A 156 18.12 24.84 -3.33
C ALA A 156 17.64 26.23 -3.76
N SER A 157 18.30 27.30 -3.30
CA SER A 157 17.89 28.69 -3.47
C SER A 157 18.64 29.45 -4.58
N GLN A 158 19.79 28.94 -5.06
CA GLN A 158 20.73 29.73 -5.86
C GLN A 158 20.62 29.45 -7.37
N PRO A 159 20.99 30.42 -8.25
CA PRO A 159 21.03 30.22 -9.70
C PRO A 159 22.22 29.36 -10.16
N ASP A 160 23.21 29.15 -9.29
CA ASP A 160 24.38 28.32 -9.56
C ASP A 160 23.97 26.86 -9.71
N THR A 161 24.25 26.28 -10.89
CA THR A 161 23.86 24.92 -11.22
C THR A 161 25.07 24.07 -11.58
N VAL A 162 25.15 22.87 -11.01
CA VAL A 162 26.23 21.89 -11.23
C VAL A 162 25.83 20.84 -12.27
N HIS A 163 26.81 20.21 -12.93
CA HIS A 163 26.52 19.09 -13.82
C HIS A 163 26.02 17.88 -13.02
N PHE A 164 25.08 17.12 -13.57
CA PHE A 164 24.53 15.88 -12.99
C PHE A 164 25.61 14.94 -12.41
N GLY A 165 26.74 14.83 -13.11
CA GLY A 165 27.91 14.03 -12.74
C GLY A 165 28.60 14.38 -11.40
N GLN A 166 28.25 15.50 -10.76
CA GLN A 166 28.77 15.87 -9.43
C GLN A 166 27.97 15.21 -8.30
N PHE A 167 26.66 14.99 -8.50
CA PHE A 167 25.79 14.32 -7.53
C PHE A 167 25.70 12.81 -7.81
N TYR A 168 25.61 12.43 -9.08
CA TYR A 168 25.30 11.07 -9.50
C TYR A 168 26.27 10.53 -10.56
N ASP A 169 26.31 9.21 -10.69
CA ASP A 169 27.01 8.51 -11.78
C ASP A 169 26.26 8.69 -13.11
N ALA A 170 26.59 9.75 -13.84
CA ALA A 170 25.94 10.10 -15.11
C ALA A 170 26.00 8.97 -16.15
N ALA A 171 27.11 8.21 -16.19
CA ALA A 171 27.30 7.14 -17.16
C ALA A 171 26.42 5.92 -16.80
N ALA A 172 26.47 5.46 -15.54
CA ALA A 172 25.63 4.36 -15.08
C ALA A 172 24.13 4.69 -15.18
N PHE A 173 23.76 5.93 -14.86
CA PHE A 173 22.38 6.42 -14.99
C PHE A 173 21.91 6.39 -16.46
N SER A 174 22.66 7.02 -17.37
CA SER A 174 22.34 7.02 -18.80
C SER A 174 22.23 5.61 -19.37
N GLN A 175 23.13 4.69 -18.99
CA GLN A 175 23.12 3.31 -19.46
C GLN A 175 21.86 2.55 -19.02
N GLN A 176 21.54 2.57 -17.73
CA GLN A 176 20.39 1.81 -17.19
C GLN A 176 19.04 2.37 -17.66
N VAL A 177 18.91 3.69 -17.76
CA VAL A 177 17.70 4.33 -18.27
C VAL A 177 17.52 4.09 -19.78
N SER A 178 18.62 4.09 -20.56
CA SER A 178 18.57 3.73 -21.98
C SER A 178 18.15 2.27 -22.19
N ALA A 179 18.51 1.36 -21.29
CA ALA A 179 18.04 -0.03 -21.31
C ALA A 179 16.53 -0.18 -21.06
N GLN A 180 15.87 0.82 -20.48
CA GLN A 180 14.41 0.92 -20.37
C GLN A 180 13.75 1.63 -21.57
N GLY A 181 14.49 1.88 -22.64
CA GLY A 181 13.98 2.48 -23.87
C GLY A 181 13.89 4.01 -23.87
N VAL A 182 14.48 4.69 -22.88
CA VAL A 182 14.59 6.16 -22.84
C VAL A 182 16.06 6.56 -22.94
N PRO A 183 16.56 6.94 -24.13
CA PRO A 183 17.92 7.41 -24.28
C PRO A 183 18.18 8.64 -23.39
N ALA A 184 19.32 8.69 -22.71
CA ALA A 184 19.70 9.83 -21.88
C ALA A 184 21.15 10.25 -22.12
N VAL A 185 21.40 11.56 -22.26
CA VAL A 185 22.71 12.15 -22.60
C VAL A 185 23.06 13.28 -21.64
N ALA A 186 24.35 13.45 -21.32
CA ALA A 186 24.81 14.44 -20.35
C ALA A 186 24.57 15.90 -20.79
N GLU A 187 24.60 16.18 -22.09
CA GLU A 187 24.47 17.52 -22.67
C GLU A 187 23.62 17.49 -23.95
N ALA A 188 23.02 18.64 -24.31
CA ALA A 188 22.25 18.77 -25.55
C ALA A 188 23.18 18.75 -26.78
N PRO A 189 22.69 18.33 -27.97
CA PRO A 189 23.46 18.38 -29.20
C PRO A 189 23.98 19.80 -29.49
N ALA A 190 25.24 19.91 -29.93
CA ALA A 190 25.88 21.20 -30.17
C ALA A 190 25.06 22.06 -31.16
N GLY A 191 24.75 23.29 -30.76
CA GLY A 191 23.94 24.23 -31.54
C GLY A 191 22.42 24.08 -31.40
N ALA A 192 21.92 23.06 -30.69
CA ALA A 192 20.49 22.85 -30.50
C ALA A 192 19.87 23.90 -29.56
N GLN A 193 19.14 24.87 -30.12
CA GLN A 193 18.44 25.89 -29.35
C GLN A 193 17.20 25.30 -28.67
N PRO A 194 17.04 25.44 -27.33
CA PRO A 194 15.85 24.97 -26.63
C PRO A 194 14.63 25.81 -27.01
N ALA A 195 13.58 25.17 -27.53
CA ALA A 195 12.25 25.73 -27.44
C ALA A 195 11.83 25.72 -25.96
N ALA A 196 11.99 26.83 -25.27
CA ALA A 196 11.59 26.99 -23.88
C ALA A 196 10.06 26.96 -23.75
N VAL A 197 9.54 26.09 -22.87
CA VAL A 197 8.10 25.88 -22.70
C VAL A 197 7.69 26.05 -21.24
N SER A 198 6.98 27.13 -20.98
CA SER A 198 6.15 27.27 -19.79
C SER A 198 4.69 27.03 -20.16
N VAL A 199 4.11 25.95 -19.66
CA VAL A 199 2.70 25.59 -19.87
C VAL A 199 1.92 25.95 -18.60
N PRO A 200 0.88 26.80 -18.68
CA PRO A 200 -0.03 27.05 -17.57
C PRO A 200 -0.63 25.76 -16.96
N PRO A 201 -0.73 25.62 -15.63
CA PRO A 201 -1.22 24.40 -14.96
C PRO A 201 -2.65 23.94 -15.33
N ALA A 202 -3.43 24.79 -16.01
CA ALA A 202 -4.81 24.50 -16.40
C ALA A 202 -4.96 23.77 -17.76
N MET A 203 -3.87 23.47 -18.47
CA MET A 203 -3.88 22.75 -19.75
C MET A 203 -3.33 21.33 -19.62
N ASP A 204 -3.72 20.43 -20.53
CA ASP A 204 -3.08 19.12 -20.69
C ASP A 204 -1.62 19.34 -21.07
N PHE A 205 -0.73 19.20 -20.09
CA PHE A 205 0.70 19.42 -20.21
C PHE A 205 1.32 18.55 -21.29
N VAL A 206 0.96 17.26 -21.33
CA VAL A 206 1.58 16.27 -22.21
C VAL A 206 0.96 16.32 -23.60
N GLY A 207 -0.35 16.53 -23.71
CA GLY A 207 -1.02 16.81 -24.99
C GLY A 207 -0.51 18.09 -25.66
N THR A 208 -0.28 19.16 -24.88
CA THR A 208 0.32 20.42 -25.37
C THR A 208 1.72 20.19 -25.94
N LEU A 209 2.56 19.44 -25.22
CA LEU A 209 3.92 19.10 -25.66
C LEU A 209 3.94 18.14 -26.87
N ARG A 210 3.06 17.14 -26.92
CA ARG A 210 2.89 16.27 -28.11
C ARG A 210 2.33 17.03 -29.31
N GLY A 211 1.46 18.01 -29.11
CA GLY A 211 0.88 18.84 -30.17
C GLY A 211 1.86 19.88 -30.68
N LEU A 212 1.95 21.00 -29.95
CA LEU A 212 2.67 22.22 -30.37
C LEU A 212 4.19 22.01 -30.46
N TYR A 213 4.75 21.14 -29.63
CA TYR A 213 6.20 20.93 -29.52
C TYR A 213 6.72 19.64 -30.15
N SER A 214 5.88 18.94 -30.93
CA SER A 214 6.26 17.75 -31.72
C SER A 214 7.44 17.97 -32.67
N ARG A 215 7.47 19.13 -33.33
CA ARG A 215 8.42 19.49 -34.41
C ARG A 215 9.74 20.11 -33.94
N HIS A 216 9.81 20.58 -32.69
CA HIS A 216 11.01 21.22 -32.17
C HIS A 216 12.10 20.18 -31.90
N GLN A 217 13.33 20.42 -32.37
CA GLN A 217 14.45 19.50 -32.19
C GLN A 217 14.76 19.34 -30.68
N HIS A 218 15.12 20.44 -30.03
CA HIS A 218 15.30 20.50 -28.58
C HIS A 218 14.11 21.24 -27.93
N VAL A 219 13.57 20.66 -26.87
CA VAL A 219 12.51 21.26 -26.04
C VAL A 219 13.08 21.39 -24.64
N GLY A 220 13.01 22.59 -24.05
CA GLY A 220 13.40 22.84 -22.66
C GLY A 220 12.17 23.20 -21.84
N ILE A 221 12.00 22.60 -20.66
CA ILE A 221 10.84 22.85 -19.79
C ILE A 221 11.27 23.30 -18.39
N ASP A 222 10.48 24.16 -17.76
CA ASP A 222 10.61 24.41 -16.31
C ASP A 222 10.36 23.13 -15.51
N CYS A 223 10.75 23.14 -14.23
CA CYS A 223 10.62 22.03 -13.28
C CYS A 223 9.29 21.25 -13.45
N PRO A 224 9.31 20.00 -13.97
CA PRO A 224 8.11 19.24 -14.32
C PRO A 224 7.49 18.48 -13.13
N LEU A 225 7.92 18.79 -11.91
CA LEU A 225 7.29 18.29 -10.69
C LEU A 225 5.80 18.68 -10.67
N SER A 226 4.95 17.75 -10.23
CA SER A 226 3.47 17.85 -10.19
C SER A 226 2.74 18.25 -11.48
N ARG A 227 3.44 18.46 -12.62
CA ARG A 227 2.84 18.77 -13.94
C ARG A 227 2.37 17.53 -14.72
N LEU A 228 2.70 16.31 -14.28
CA LEU A 228 2.27 15.06 -14.94
C LEU A 228 1.00 14.47 -14.30
N PRO A 229 0.05 13.97 -15.11
CA PRO A 229 -0.99 13.07 -14.64
C PRO A 229 -0.40 11.84 -13.91
N PRO A 230 -0.86 11.52 -12.68
CA PRO A 230 -0.30 10.41 -11.87
C PRO A 230 -0.28 9.05 -12.58
N ASP A 231 -1.26 8.80 -13.44
CA ASP A 231 -1.40 7.53 -14.18
C ASP A 231 -0.27 7.30 -15.22
N LEU A 232 0.51 8.34 -15.56
CA LEU A 232 1.72 8.17 -16.37
C LEU A 232 2.85 7.51 -15.57
N PHE A 233 2.95 7.75 -14.26
CA PHE A 233 3.88 6.98 -13.42
C PHE A 233 3.43 5.54 -13.25
N VAL A 234 2.11 5.29 -13.16
CA VAL A 234 1.54 3.92 -13.18
C VAL A 234 1.93 3.19 -14.47
N LYS A 235 1.82 3.86 -15.63
CA LYS A 235 2.21 3.34 -16.95
C LYS A 235 3.71 3.09 -17.09
N HIS A 236 4.55 3.94 -16.50
CA HIS A 236 6.01 3.90 -16.61
C HIS A 236 6.72 3.46 -15.33
N GLU A 237 6.07 2.62 -14.53
CA GLU A 237 6.58 2.15 -13.24
C GLU A 237 7.98 1.53 -13.33
N GLY A 238 8.20 0.64 -14.30
CA GLY A 238 9.50 -0.02 -14.51
C GLY A 238 10.61 0.98 -14.84
N LEU A 239 10.33 1.99 -15.67
CA LEU A 239 11.24 3.09 -15.97
C LEU A 239 11.52 3.94 -14.71
N ALA A 240 10.50 4.25 -13.93
CA ALA A 240 10.64 5.06 -12.72
C ALA A 240 11.51 4.38 -11.66
N PHE A 241 11.25 3.10 -11.36
CA PHE A 241 12.06 2.36 -10.38
C PHE A 241 13.45 2.00 -10.90
N ALA A 242 13.60 1.68 -12.20
CA ALA A 242 14.92 1.52 -12.80
C ALA A 242 15.74 2.82 -12.70
N ALA A 243 15.14 3.98 -12.97
CA ALA A 243 15.81 5.26 -12.81
C ALA A 243 16.18 5.56 -11.35
N LEU A 244 15.33 5.21 -10.39
CA LEU A 244 15.63 5.36 -8.96
C LEU A 244 16.83 4.49 -8.52
N ALA A 245 16.95 3.26 -9.04
CA ALA A 245 18.09 2.38 -8.82
C ALA A 245 19.35 2.79 -9.61
N ALA A 246 19.16 3.41 -10.78
CA ALA A 246 20.22 3.92 -11.64
C ALA A 246 20.85 5.22 -11.11
N LEU A 247 20.13 5.97 -10.27
CA LEU A 247 20.71 7.02 -9.46
C LEU A 247 21.63 6.38 -8.41
N GLN A 248 22.91 6.35 -8.74
CA GLN A 248 23.99 5.99 -7.83
C GLN A 248 24.80 7.26 -7.52
N PRO A 249 25.30 7.48 -6.28
CA PRO A 249 26.11 8.65 -5.97
C PRO A 249 27.35 8.74 -6.86
N ALA A 250 27.73 9.96 -7.23
CA ALA A 250 29.05 10.22 -7.83
C ALA A 250 30.17 9.71 -6.89
N PRO A 251 31.33 9.25 -7.39
CA PRO A 251 32.33 8.56 -6.58
C PRO A 251 32.70 9.27 -5.27
N ARG A 252 32.95 10.58 -5.29
CA ARG A 252 33.23 11.40 -4.08
C ARG A 252 32.18 11.21 -2.97
N LEU A 253 30.90 11.22 -3.33
CA LEU A 253 29.78 11.08 -2.40
C LEU A 253 29.55 9.61 -2.02
N ARG A 254 29.78 8.68 -2.96
CA ARG A 254 29.73 7.22 -2.75
C ARG A 254 30.73 6.79 -1.68
N ASP A 255 31.95 7.32 -1.74
CA ASP A 255 33.02 7.03 -0.78
C ASP A 255 32.71 7.56 0.62
N ILE A 256 32.03 8.72 0.72
CA ILE A 256 31.55 9.25 2.00
C ILE A 256 30.48 8.32 2.58
N VAL A 257 29.46 7.97 1.80
CA VAL A 257 28.41 7.01 2.21
C VAL A 257 29.03 5.69 2.68
N ALA A 258 29.99 5.13 1.94
CA ALA A 258 30.67 3.88 2.28
C ALA A 258 31.42 3.96 3.62
N ARG A 259 32.17 5.05 3.88
CA ARG A 259 32.87 5.25 5.16
C ARG A 259 31.91 5.39 6.34
N VAL A 260 30.82 6.17 6.18
CA VAL A 260 29.79 6.32 7.22
C VAL A 260 29.14 4.96 7.53
N GLN A 261 28.78 4.18 6.51
CA GLN A 261 28.20 2.86 6.70
C GLN A 261 29.17 1.90 7.41
N ALA A 262 30.44 1.87 7.02
CA ALA A 262 31.45 1.04 7.68
C ALA A 262 31.60 1.40 9.16
N HIS A 263 31.62 2.69 9.50
CA HIS A 263 31.67 3.15 10.89
C HIS A 263 30.41 2.73 11.68
N LEU A 264 29.21 3.01 11.16
CA LEU A 264 27.95 2.66 11.83
C LEU A 264 27.80 1.15 12.04
N ARG A 265 28.24 0.34 11.07
CA ARG A 265 28.29 -1.12 11.21
C ARG A 265 29.24 -1.56 12.33
N SER A 266 30.43 -0.95 12.42
CA SER A 266 31.40 -1.25 13.50
C SER A 266 30.92 -0.88 14.92
N LEU A 267 29.92 -0.01 15.05
CA LEU A 267 29.25 0.30 16.33
C LEU A 267 28.15 -0.72 16.71
N SER A 268 27.87 -1.71 15.86
CA SER A 268 26.89 -2.76 16.07
C SER A 268 27.51 -3.98 16.75
N GLN A 269 26.85 -4.54 17.77
CA GLN A 269 27.38 -5.72 18.49
C GLN A 269 27.43 -6.98 17.60
N GLY A 270 26.64 -7.01 16.53
CA GLY A 270 26.68 -8.04 15.47
C GLY A 270 27.42 -7.61 14.19
N GLY A 271 28.19 -6.52 14.21
CA GLY A 271 29.13 -6.14 13.15
C GLY A 271 28.59 -5.51 11.87
N ASP A 272 27.36 -5.82 11.42
CA ASP A 272 26.90 -5.48 10.04
C ASP A 272 25.60 -4.66 9.91
N ALA A 273 24.88 -4.40 11.02
CA ALA A 273 23.57 -3.72 10.99
C ALA A 273 23.60 -2.30 11.58
N TYR A 274 22.88 -1.37 10.95
CA TYR A 274 22.54 -0.05 11.51
C TYR A 274 21.14 0.36 11.07
N ASN A 275 20.44 1.13 11.89
CA ASN A 275 19.11 1.67 11.62
C ASN A 275 19.18 3.18 11.31
N PHE A 276 18.12 3.73 10.71
CA PHE A 276 18.10 5.13 10.23
C PHE A 276 16.81 5.85 10.62
N LEU A 277 16.94 7.10 11.08
CA LEU A 277 15.83 8.03 11.32
C LEU A 277 16.11 9.37 10.64
N HIS A 278 15.31 9.71 9.63
CA HIS A 278 15.23 11.08 9.09
C HIS A 278 14.16 11.84 9.87
N LEU A 279 14.60 12.52 10.94
CA LEU A 279 13.78 13.36 11.80
C LEU A 279 13.60 14.75 11.15
N ARG A 280 12.37 15.26 11.12
CA ARG A 280 12.05 16.61 10.66
C ARG A 280 11.77 17.50 11.86
N ALA A 281 12.75 18.29 12.27
CA ALA A 281 12.72 19.11 13.49
C ALA A 281 13.25 20.54 13.25
N GLU A 282 13.34 20.99 12.00
CA GLU A 282 13.74 22.37 11.69
C GLU A 282 12.67 23.40 12.03
N GLN A 283 13.09 24.62 12.32
CA GLN A 283 12.18 25.73 12.55
C GLN A 283 11.34 26.08 11.30
N ASP A 284 11.92 26.05 10.11
CA ASP A 284 11.18 26.26 8.86
C ASP A 284 10.26 25.07 8.52
N TRP A 285 10.59 23.86 8.97
CA TRP A 285 9.70 22.69 8.90
C TRP A 285 8.50 22.82 9.83
N VAL A 286 8.68 23.31 11.07
CA VAL A 286 7.57 23.63 11.98
C VAL A 286 6.61 24.64 11.34
N GLU A 287 7.15 25.68 10.71
CA GLU A 287 6.33 26.65 9.97
C GLU A 287 5.68 26.04 8.71
N ALA A 288 6.38 25.15 8.00
CA ALA A 288 5.84 24.42 6.84
C ALA A 288 4.68 23.51 7.26
N CYS A 289 4.77 22.84 8.40
CA CYS A 289 3.68 22.07 8.97
C CYS A 289 2.53 22.94 9.43
N SER A 290 2.77 24.08 10.09
CA SER A 290 1.70 25.03 10.42
C SER A 290 0.95 25.53 9.16
N ARG A 291 1.67 25.80 8.06
CA ARG A 291 1.06 26.11 6.75
C ARG A 291 0.32 24.92 6.13
N TRP A 292 0.84 23.70 6.28
CA TRP A 292 0.24 22.46 5.79
C TRP A 292 -1.09 22.14 6.48
N GLU A 293 -1.09 22.19 7.81
CA GLU A 293 -2.22 21.89 8.69
C GLU A 293 -3.29 23.01 8.61
N GLY A 294 -2.87 24.23 8.27
CA GLY A 294 -3.75 25.37 7.96
C GLY A 294 -4.39 25.37 6.55
N MET A 295 -4.11 24.38 5.67
CA MET A 295 -4.78 24.32 4.37
C MET A 295 -6.23 23.81 4.50
N HIS A 296 -7.18 24.55 3.92
CA HIS A 296 -8.62 24.25 3.99
C HIS A 296 -9.20 23.75 2.65
N ASP A 297 -8.51 22.80 2.01
CA ASP A 297 -8.91 22.22 0.71
C ASP A 297 -9.85 21.01 0.83
N GLY A 298 -10.42 20.79 2.02
CA GLY A 298 -11.27 19.63 2.32
C GLY A 298 -10.51 18.36 2.71
N LEU A 299 -9.17 18.41 2.72
CA LEU A 299 -8.34 17.34 3.26
C LEU A 299 -7.93 17.66 4.71
N VAL A 300 -8.18 16.74 5.64
CA VAL A 300 -7.59 16.84 6.99
C VAL A 300 -6.12 16.52 6.88
N ARG A 301 -5.32 17.50 7.31
CA ARG A 301 -3.88 17.56 7.21
C ARG A 301 -3.40 17.72 8.64
N ASP A 302 -3.18 16.61 9.32
CA ASP A 302 -2.93 16.56 10.78
C ASP A 302 -1.69 15.74 11.14
N ASN A 303 -0.96 15.22 10.15
CA ASN A 303 0.16 14.29 10.34
C ASN A 303 1.54 14.90 10.08
N CYS A 304 1.71 16.23 10.06
CA CYS A 304 2.99 16.82 9.64
C CYS A 304 4.04 16.83 10.76
N LEU A 305 3.69 17.30 11.97
CA LEU A 305 4.56 17.21 13.15
C LEU A 305 4.31 16.01 14.07
N ASN A 306 3.23 15.24 13.85
CA ASN A 306 2.82 14.13 14.72
C ASN A 306 3.99 13.23 15.14
N ASN A 307 4.06 12.96 16.44
CA ASN A 307 5.03 12.08 17.07
C ASN A 307 6.52 12.42 16.79
N THR A 308 6.87 13.65 16.43
CA THR A 308 8.27 14.07 16.25
C THR A 308 9.01 14.09 17.59
N ASP A 309 8.36 14.63 18.63
CA ASP A 309 8.82 14.64 20.02
C ASP A 309 8.83 13.24 20.66
N SER A 310 7.85 12.41 20.31
CA SER A 310 7.58 11.09 20.87
C SER A 310 8.01 9.96 19.94
N VAL A 311 9.00 10.23 19.08
CA VAL A 311 9.40 9.37 17.97
C VAL A 311 9.84 7.97 18.43
N GLY A 312 10.59 7.87 19.54
CA GLY A 312 11.07 6.58 20.07
C GLY A 312 9.92 5.62 20.43
N ALA A 313 8.83 6.14 20.97
CA ALA A 313 7.62 5.35 21.26
C ALA A 313 6.99 4.80 19.97
N ARG A 314 7.03 5.55 18.86
CA ARG A 314 6.53 5.09 17.57
C ARG A 314 7.48 4.12 16.87
N LEU A 315 8.80 4.26 17.05
CA LEU A 315 9.76 3.27 16.55
C LEU A 315 9.56 1.92 17.25
N ALA A 316 9.36 1.92 18.56
CA ALA A 316 9.07 0.71 19.35
C ALA A 316 7.72 0.05 18.95
N LEU A 317 6.66 0.85 18.76
CA LEU A 317 5.33 0.41 18.30
C LEU A 317 5.32 -0.17 16.87
N HIS A 318 6.39 0.07 16.11
CA HIS A 318 6.63 -0.51 14.79
C HIS A 318 7.72 -1.60 14.82
N HIS A 319 8.13 -2.08 16.00
CA HIS A 319 9.15 -3.10 16.21
C HIS A 319 10.48 -2.80 15.47
N LEU A 320 10.91 -1.54 15.50
CA LEU A 320 12.23 -1.15 15.05
C LEU A 320 13.29 -1.57 16.09
N ASP A 321 14.30 -2.30 15.64
CA ASP A 321 15.33 -2.92 16.47
C ASP A 321 16.22 -1.86 17.16
N THR A 322 16.47 -2.07 18.45
CA THR A 322 17.23 -1.19 19.34
C THR A 322 18.70 -1.62 19.48
N ALA A 323 19.07 -2.85 19.09
CA ALA A 323 20.45 -3.33 19.18
C ALA A 323 21.41 -2.68 18.14
N PRO A 324 21.01 -2.50 16.86
CA PRO A 324 21.77 -1.69 15.91
C PRO A 324 21.79 -0.21 16.33
N PRO A 325 22.90 0.51 16.11
CA PRO A 325 22.93 1.95 16.27
C PRO A 325 21.95 2.63 15.30
N LEU A 326 21.27 3.67 15.78
CA LEU A 326 20.30 4.45 15.01
C LEU A 326 20.96 5.76 14.54
N LEU A 327 21.27 5.85 13.24
CA LEU A 327 21.71 7.14 12.66
C LEU A 327 20.53 8.11 12.66
N LEU A 328 20.66 9.20 13.42
CA LEU A 328 19.82 10.38 13.32
C LEU A 328 20.34 11.26 12.17
N ALA A 329 19.64 11.25 11.05
CA ALA A 329 19.90 12.16 9.94
C ALA A 329 19.31 13.53 10.26
N GLU A 330 20.07 14.34 10.98
CA GLU A 330 19.71 15.71 11.34
C GLU A 330 19.75 16.63 10.10
N PRO A 331 18.68 17.38 9.82
CA PRO A 331 18.55 18.21 8.63
C PRO A 331 19.38 19.52 8.66
N TRP A 332 19.49 20.14 7.50
CA TRP A 332 20.37 21.28 7.21
C TRP A 332 19.68 22.62 7.51
N GLY A 333 19.75 23.09 8.77
CA GLY A 333 19.16 24.38 9.13
C GLY A 333 19.18 24.69 10.63
N ARG A 334 18.34 25.64 11.05
CA ARG A 334 18.10 25.94 12.46
C ARG A 334 17.14 24.90 13.04
N LEU A 335 17.68 23.96 13.81
CA LEU A 335 16.88 22.96 14.53
C LEU A 335 16.06 23.63 15.65
N ASN A 336 14.82 23.19 15.83
CA ASN A 336 14.01 23.56 16.98
C ASN A 336 14.47 22.70 18.17
N SER A 337 15.16 23.32 19.14
CA SER A 337 15.83 22.58 20.21
C SER A 337 14.85 21.77 21.07
N SER A 338 13.69 22.32 21.41
CA SER A 338 12.64 21.64 22.19
C SER A 338 12.15 20.35 21.51
N LEU A 339 11.88 20.38 20.19
CA LEU A 339 11.50 19.17 19.44
C LEU A 339 12.63 18.15 19.36
N LEU A 340 13.88 18.59 19.20
CA LEU A 340 15.04 17.70 19.16
C LEU A 340 15.34 17.06 20.52
N GLU A 341 15.29 17.85 21.60
CA GLU A 341 15.46 17.40 22.99
C GLU A 341 14.38 16.38 23.37
N GLY A 342 13.10 16.66 23.03
CA GLY A 342 12.00 15.72 23.18
C GLY A 342 12.23 14.42 22.41
N ALA A 343 12.56 14.53 21.12
CA ALA A 343 12.84 13.37 20.26
C ALA A 343 13.98 12.49 20.81
N MET A 344 15.09 13.11 21.25
CA MET A 344 16.24 12.42 21.83
C MET A 344 15.90 11.76 23.18
N ALA A 345 15.16 12.44 24.05
CA ALA A 345 14.67 11.86 25.29
C ALA A 345 13.73 10.67 25.04
N SER A 346 12.85 10.77 24.03
CA SER A 346 11.97 9.68 23.61
C SER A 346 12.74 8.48 23.06
N LEU A 347 13.76 8.71 22.22
CA LEU A 347 14.65 7.66 21.72
C LEU A 347 15.39 6.94 22.85
N GLN A 348 15.98 7.70 23.79
CA GLN A 348 16.67 7.15 24.95
C GLN A 348 15.73 6.34 25.86
N ALA A 349 14.52 6.84 26.13
CA ALA A 349 13.51 6.15 26.93
C ALA A 349 13.04 4.81 26.33
N HIS A 350 13.22 4.63 25.01
CA HIS A 350 12.91 3.38 24.28
C HIS A 350 14.18 2.60 23.89
N ASN A 351 15.31 2.85 24.58
CA ASN A 351 16.58 2.14 24.43
C ASN A 351 17.28 2.28 23.05
N PHE A 352 16.91 3.26 22.23
CA PHE A 352 17.58 3.48 20.94
C PHE A 352 18.96 4.11 21.12
N ARG A 353 19.99 3.42 20.62
CA ARG A 353 21.38 3.90 20.55
C ARG A 353 21.55 4.93 19.43
N ALA A 354 21.00 6.13 19.62
CA ALA A 354 21.07 7.22 18.65
C ALA A 354 22.50 7.75 18.47
N ALA A 355 22.90 8.01 17.23
CA ALA A 355 24.15 8.67 16.87
C ALA A 355 23.88 9.68 15.75
N ARG A 356 24.46 10.89 15.82
CA ARG A 356 24.27 11.93 14.80
C ARG A 356 25.44 11.94 13.81
N ARG A 357 25.24 12.52 12.64
CA ARG A 357 26.29 12.64 11.60
C ARG A 357 27.57 13.32 12.10
N GLY A 358 27.44 14.30 13.00
CA GLY A 358 28.57 15.01 13.61
C GLY A 358 29.33 14.23 14.68
N ASP A 359 28.74 13.17 15.24
CA ASP A 359 29.39 12.31 16.24
C ASP A 359 30.34 11.27 15.59
N ILE A 360 30.41 11.22 14.25
CA ILE A 360 31.18 10.24 13.48
C ILE A 360 32.56 10.81 13.06
N PRO A 361 33.68 10.22 13.52
CA PRO A 361 35.03 10.63 13.14
C PRO A 361 35.28 10.58 11.63
N ASP A 362 36.14 11.48 11.13
CA ASP A 362 36.51 11.74 9.72
C ASP A 362 35.35 12.12 8.78
N VAL A 363 34.12 11.71 9.09
CA VAL A 363 32.88 12.06 8.40
C VAL A 363 32.50 13.50 8.66
N ALA A 364 32.61 14.00 9.90
CA ALA A 364 32.24 15.37 10.23
C ALA A 364 32.98 16.41 9.35
N ALA A 365 34.29 16.23 9.14
CA ALA A 365 35.09 17.09 8.27
C ALA A 365 34.72 16.94 6.79
N ALA A 366 34.46 15.71 6.31
CA ALA A 366 34.05 15.48 4.93
C ALA A 366 32.64 16.03 4.63
N ALA A 367 31.71 15.93 5.58
CA ALA A 367 30.34 16.42 5.47
C ALA A 367 30.25 17.95 5.57
N ALA A 368 31.13 18.59 6.35
CA ALA A 368 31.26 20.05 6.38
C ALA A 368 31.78 20.66 5.06
N ALA A 369 32.32 19.84 4.16
CA ALA A 369 32.79 20.20 2.81
C ALA A 369 31.82 19.75 1.68
N LEU A 370 30.57 19.46 2.03
CA LEU A 370 29.48 19.20 1.08
C LEU A 370 28.57 20.42 0.98
N ALA A 371 28.00 20.67 -0.21
CA ALA A 371 26.88 21.58 -0.32
C ALA A 371 25.61 20.95 0.33
N PRO A 372 24.64 21.73 0.82
CA PRO A 372 23.49 21.20 1.56
C PRO A 372 22.75 20.05 0.85
N GLU A 373 22.59 20.15 -0.48
CA GLU A 373 21.86 19.14 -1.25
C GLU A 373 22.72 17.90 -1.61
N GLU A 374 24.05 18.03 -1.64
CA GLU A 374 24.96 16.86 -1.69
C GLU A 374 24.96 16.09 -0.37
N ALA A 375 24.78 16.81 0.74
CA ALA A 375 24.81 16.24 2.07
C ALA A 375 23.45 15.58 2.42
N ALA A 376 22.34 16.19 2.01
CA ALA A 376 21.03 15.56 1.99
C ALA A 376 20.99 14.32 1.06
N LEU A 377 21.74 14.34 -0.05
CA LEU A 377 21.96 13.14 -0.88
C LEU A 377 22.68 12.05 -0.08
N VAL A 378 23.78 12.36 0.62
CA VAL A 378 24.50 11.38 1.45
C VAL A 378 23.58 10.75 2.49
N ASP A 379 22.79 11.54 3.22
CA ASP A 379 21.79 11.04 4.17
C ASP A 379 20.79 10.10 3.52
N TYR A 380 20.32 10.41 2.31
CA TYR A 380 19.36 9.58 1.59
C TYR A 380 19.90 8.18 1.27
N TYR A 381 21.17 8.05 0.85
CA TYR A 381 21.77 6.74 0.61
C TYR A 381 22.18 6.01 1.89
N LEU A 382 22.36 6.73 3.01
CA LEU A 382 22.44 6.11 4.34
C LEU A 382 21.09 5.54 4.77
N GLY A 383 20.00 6.24 4.48
CA GLY A 383 18.64 5.71 4.63
C GLY A 383 18.37 4.50 3.72
N LEU A 384 18.81 4.51 2.46
CA LEU A 384 18.68 3.34 1.57
C LEU A 384 19.54 2.15 2.04
N GLY A 385 20.71 2.40 2.63
CA GLY A 385 21.65 1.36 3.07
C GLY A 385 21.36 0.73 4.43
N SER A 386 20.42 1.26 5.22
CA SER A 386 20.14 0.79 6.58
C SER A 386 19.33 -0.51 6.63
N THR A 387 19.39 -1.21 7.76
CA THR A 387 18.60 -2.41 8.03
C THR A 387 17.11 -2.06 8.14
N GLN A 388 16.74 -1.15 9.04
CA GLN A 388 15.40 -0.53 9.11
C GLN A 388 15.53 1.00 8.96
N SER A 389 14.46 1.64 8.48
CA SER A 389 14.40 3.09 8.25
C SER A 389 13.08 3.67 8.74
N ALA A 390 13.15 4.80 9.42
CA ALA A 390 12.02 5.62 9.82
C ALA A 390 12.15 7.04 9.23
N SER A 391 11.04 7.66 8.86
CA SER A 391 11.01 9.00 8.26
C SER A 391 9.67 9.70 8.48
N ASN A 392 9.61 10.99 8.18
CA ASN A 392 8.35 11.73 8.09
C ASN A 392 7.70 11.51 6.70
N SER A 393 6.42 11.15 6.62
CA SER A 393 5.72 10.89 5.36
C SER A 393 5.30 12.13 4.57
N VAL A 394 5.23 13.31 5.21
CA VAL A 394 4.93 14.59 4.56
C VAL A 394 6.20 15.19 3.94
N SER A 395 7.38 14.90 4.50
CA SER A 395 8.66 15.24 3.89
C SER A 395 8.88 14.46 2.59
N LEU A 396 9.12 15.18 1.48
CA LEU A 396 9.35 14.57 0.16
C LEU A 396 10.54 13.59 0.15
N SER A 397 11.60 13.89 0.91
CA SER A 397 12.75 12.98 1.07
C SER A 397 12.37 11.72 1.84
N GLY A 398 11.66 11.86 2.97
CA GLY A 398 11.16 10.71 3.74
C GLY A 398 10.18 9.83 2.97
N ALA A 399 9.31 10.46 2.17
CA ALA A 399 8.36 9.77 1.30
C ALA A 399 9.03 9.02 0.15
N LEU A 400 9.98 9.63 -0.57
CA LEU A 400 10.76 8.93 -1.60
C LEU A 400 11.56 7.76 -1.00
N LEU A 401 12.16 7.94 0.17
CA LEU A 401 12.91 6.88 0.85
C LEU A 401 12.01 5.70 1.24
N LEU A 402 10.81 6.00 1.76
CA LEU A 402 9.77 5.02 2.08
C LEU A 402 9.34 4.21 0.85
N LEU A 403 9.19 4.89 -0.30
CA LEU A 403 8.83 4.29 -1.58
C LEU A 403 9.94 3.36 -2.11
N GLU A 404 11.18 3.85 -2.21
CA GLU A 404 12.33 3.10 -2.74
C GLU A 404 12.74 1.91 -1.86
N ARG A 405 12.60 2.03 -0.53
CA ARG A 405 12.85 0.90 0.38
C ARG A 405 11.77 -0.17 0.25
N ARG A 406 10.48 0.21 0.33
CA ARG A 406 9.36 -0.74 0.26
C ARG A 406 9.27 -1.45 -1.10
N HIS A 407 9.55 -0.76 -2.21
CA HIS A 407 9.63 -1.40 -3.54
C HIS A 407 10.75 -2.45 -3.59
N ALA A 408 11.93 -2.14 -3.05
CA ALA A 408 13.05 -3.07 -2.91
C ALA A 408 12.87 -4.10 -1.77
N GLY A 409 11.66 -4.30 -1.25
CA GLY A 409 11.36 -5.26 -0.18
C GLY A 409 11.95 -4.94 1.21
N ARG A 410 12.65 -3.80 1.36
CA ARG A 410 13.33 -3.40 2.60
C ARG A 410 12.38 -2.70 3.56
N PHE A 411 12.51 -3.01 4.85
CA PHE A 411 11.70 -2.42 5.91
C PHE A 411 11.81 -0.88 5.93
N ALA A 412 10.67 -0.19 5.86
CA ALA A 412 10.60 1.25 6.08
C ALA A 412 9.23 1.69 6.62
N ILE A 413 9.24 2.55 7.64
CA ILE A 413 8.07 3.11 8.33
C ILE A 413 8.05 4.64 8.25
N ASN A 414 6.87 5.21 8.53
CA ASN A 414 6.70 6.63 8.78
C ASN A 414 6.19 6.90 10.20
N TYR A 415 7.00 7.60 11.02
CA TYR A 415 6.75 7.74 12.47
C TYR A 415 5.58 8.68 12.78
N ASN A 416 5.27 9.59 11.86
CA ASN A 416 4.22 10.59 11.96
C ASN A 416 2.81 10.05 11.61
N GLY A 417 2.73 8.83 11.07
CA GLY A 417 1.47 8.23 10.65
C GLY A 417 0.78 8.99 9.51
N GLY A 418 -0.55 8.88 9.44
CA GLY A 418 -1.35 9.42 8.35
C GLY A 418 -1.01 8.81 6.98
N ASN A 419 -1.27 9.58 5.91
CA ASN A 419 -0.90 9.21 4.54
C ASN A 419 0.52 9.71 4.17
N ALA A 420 1.00 9.32 2.99
CA ALA A 420 2.18 9.90 2.36
C ALA A 420 1.71 10.75 1.15
N PRO A 421 1.68 12.09 1.24
CA PRO A 421 1.10 12.95 0.19
C PRO A 421 1.74 12.78 -1.19
N LEU A 422 2.98 12.31 -1.24
CA LEU A 422 3.66 11.95 -2.48
C LEU A 422 2.89 10.92 -3.32
N GLU A 423 2.08 10.05 -2.69
CA GLU A 423 1.24 9.06 -3.38
C GLU A 423 0.24 9.69 -4.37
N ALA A 424 -0.16 10.94 -4.15
CA ALA A 424 -1.03 11.68 -5.07
C ALA A 424 -0.31 12.13 -6.36
N LEU A 425 1.03 12.23 -6.33
CA LEU A 425 1.87 12.65 -7.47
C LEU A 425 2.61 11.45 -8.12
N LEU A 426 3.17 10.59 -7.27
CA LEU A 426 3.85 9.33 -7.59
C LEU A 426 3.04 8.16 -6.99
N PRO A 427 1.97 7.69 -7.64
CA PRO A 427 1.12 6.58 -7.17
C PRO A 427 1.80 5.21 -7.39
N LEU A 428 3.05 5.10 -6.92
CA LEU A 428 3.92 3.93 -7.02
C LEU A 428 4.00 3.15 -5.69
N TYR A 429 3.29 3.62 -4.65
CA TYR A 429 3.10 2.88 -3.41
C TYR A 429 2.11 1.74 -3.64
N SER A 430 2.51 0.51 -3.32
CA SER A 430 1.56 -0.59 -3.14
C SER A 430 1.02 -0.55 -1.72
N MET A 431 -0.27 -0.21 -1.58
CA MET A 431 -0.97 -0.34 -0.31
C MET A 431 -1.02 -1.83 0.11
N PRO A 432 -0.72 -2.18 1.38
CA PRO A 432 -0.84 -3.54 1.88
C PRO A 432 -2.31 -3.95 2.00
N TRP A 433 -2.63 -5.13 1.49
CA TRP A 433 -3.92 -5.80 1.60
C TRP A 433 -3.72 -7.14 2.30
N ILE A 434 -4.61 -7.49 3.23
CA ILE A 434 -4.64 -8.78 3.89
C ILE A 434 -6.06 -9.37 3.87
N PHE A 435 -6.14 -10.69 3.73
CA PHE A 435 -7.38 -11.46 3.81
C PHE A 435 -7.10 -12.81 4.51
N THR A 436 -8.15 -13.44 5.04
CA THR A 436 -8.10 -14.81 5.57
C THR A 436 -8.51 -15.81 4.50
N TYR A 437 -7.87 -16.98 4.46
CA TYR A 437 -8.31 -18.10 3.62
C TYR A 437 -7.86 -19.46 4.19
N ASN A 438 -8.50 -20.55 3.76
CA ASN A 438 -8.19 -21.90 4.20
C ASN A 438 -8.33 -22.94 3.08
N ASP A 439 -7.55 -24.02 3.13
CA ASP A 439 -7.50 -25.02 2.05
C ASP A 439 -8.75 -25.91 1.99
N TRP A 440 -9.46 -26.11 3.09
CA TRP A 440 -10.76 -26.79 3.11
C TRP A 440 -11.90 -26.00 2.46
N SER A 441 -11.68 -24.75 2.02
CA SER A 441 -12.59 -24.02 1.13
C SER A 441 -12.31 -24.22 -0.37
N ALA A 442 -11.27 -24.99 -0.73
CA ALA A 442 -11.01 -25.35 -2.12
C ALA A 442 -12.19 -26.14 -2.73
N GLY A 443 -12.42 -25.98 -4.03
CA GLY A 443 -13.56 -26.57 -4.75
C GLY A 443 -14.94 -25.95 -4.44
N THR A 444 -15.05 -25.01 -3.49
CA THR A 444 -16.27 -24.23 -3.24
C THR A 444 -16.29 -22.94 -4.08
N GLU A 445 -17.39 -22.18 -4.06
CA GLU A 445 -17.42 -20.84 -4.64
C GLU A 445 -16.29 -19.94 -4.11
N TYR A 446 -15.94 -20.05 -2.82
CA TYR A 446 -14.95 -19.17 -2.19
C TYR A 446 -13.55 -19.30 -2.78
N GLU A 447 -13.19 -20.44 -3.39
CA GLU A 447 -11.92 -20.54 -4.12
C GLU A 447 -11.90 -19.64 -5.37
N TYR A 448 -12.99 -19.64 -6.14
CA TYR A 448 -13.11 -18.78 -7.33
C TYR A 448 -13.22 -17.30 -6.95
N MET A 449 -13.84 -16.99 -5.82
CA MET A 449 -13.96 -15.62 -5.31
C MET A 449 -12.62 -15.09 -4.80
N MET A 450 -11.90 -15.88 -4.00
CA MET A 450 -10.53 -15.56 -3.58
C MET A 450 -9.61 -15.39 -4.80
N ARG A 451 -9.72 -16.26 -5.82
CA ARG A 451 -8.95 -16.13 -7.08
C ARG A 451 -9.25 -14.80 -7.79
N ALA A 452 -10.50 -14.36 -7.82
CA ALA A 452 -10.89 -13.08 -8.41
C ALA A 452 -10.44 -11.87 -7.57
N ALA A 453 -10.53 -11.96 -6.24
CA ALA A 453 -10.02 -10.95 -5.31
C ALA A 453 -8.51 -10.74 -5.51
N VAL A 454 -7.71 -11.80 -5.47
CA VAL A 454 -6.26 -11.75 -5.68
C VAL A 454 -5.91 -11.28 -7.09
N THR A 455 -6.58 -11.79 -8.13
CA THR A 455 -6.30 -11.40 -9.52
C THR A 455 -6.59 -9.91 -9.77
N SER A 456 -7.68 -9.38 -9.21
CA SER A 456 -8.01 -7.95 -9.31
C SER A 456 -7.14 -7.07 -8.40
N ALA A 457 -6.76 -7.55 -7.21
CA ALA A 457 -5.85 -6.84 -6.30
C ALA A 457 -4.46 -6.63 -6.94
N VAL A 458 -3.90 -7.67 -7.57
CA VAL A 458 -2.60 -7.59 -8.25
C VAL A 458 -2.69 -6.77 -9.53
N ARG A 459 -3.61 -7.10 -10.44
CA ARG A 459 -3.64 -6.48 -11.80
C ARG A 459 -4.24 -5.08 -11.84
N THR A 460 -5.24 -4.81 -11.01
CA THR A 460 -6.05 -3.57 -11.09
C THR A 460 -5.83 -2.67 -9.87
N ALA A 461 -5.74 -3.24 -8.67
CA ALA A 461 -5.52 -2.45 -7.45
C ALA A 461 -4.04 -2.08 -7.22
N ARG A 462 -3.09 -2.87 -7.78
CA ARG A 462 -1.63 -2.78 -7.57
C ARG A 462 -1.23 -2.89 -6.10
N MET A 463 -1.98 -3.67 -5.33
CA MET A 463 -1.78 -3.87 -3.89
C MET A 463 -0.79 -4.98 -3.59
N LYS A 464 -0.10 -4.86 -2.45
CA LYS A 464 0.74 -5.96 -1.93
C LYS A 464 -0.15 -6.90 -1.13
N ALA A 465 -0.38 -8.10 -1.67
CA ALA A 465 -1.28 -9.09 -1.08
C ALA A 465 -0.59 -9.93 0.01
N HIS A 466 -1.26 -10.05 1.15
CA HIS A 466 -0.93 -10.94 2.26
C HIS A 466 -2.13 -11.88 2.52
N CYS A 467 -1.89 -13.13 2.91
CA CYS A 467 -2.95 -14.08 3.24
C CYS A 467 -2.67 -14.78 4.57
N MET A 468 -3.58 -14.65 5.54
CA MET A 468 -3.58 -15.50 6.73
C MET A 468 -4.14 -16.87 6.32
N PHE A 469 -3.25 -17.86 6.15
CA PHE A 469 -3.59 -19.11 5.47
C PHE A 469 -3.56 -20.33 6.40
N SER A 470 -4.74 -20.93 6.60
CA SER A 470 -4.92 -22.16 7.38
C SER A 470 -5.04 -23.36 6.46
N GLY A 471 -4.09 -24.31 6.49
CA GLY A 471 -4.11 -25.46 5.57
C GLY A 471 -2.74 -26.00 5.18
N SER A 472 -2.71 -26.94 4.24
CA SER A 472 -1.51 -27.58 3.70
C SER A 472 -0.80 -26.75 2.63
N GLU A 473 0.53 -26.76 2.63
CA GLU A 473 1.37 -26.15 1.57
C GLU A 473 1.35 -26.98 0.29
N GLU A 474 1.00 -28.26 0.40
CA GLU A 474 0.80 -29.12 -0.75
C GLU A 474 -0.49 -28.81 -1.53
N SER A 475 -1.41 -28.06 -0.93
CA SER A 475 -2.68 -27.68 -1.56
C SER A 475 -2.47 -26.87 -2.84
N ALA A 476 -3.32 -27.12 -3.84
CA ALA A 476 -3.28 -26.38 -5.11
C ALA A 476 -3.49 -24.86 -4.87
N THR A 477 -4.28 -24.49 -3.87
CA THR A 477 -4.60 -23.11 -3.55
C THR A 477 -3.45 -22.36 -2.88
N TYR A 478 -2.69 -22.99 -1.97
CA TYR A 478 -1.44 -22.41 -1.44
C TYR A 478 -0.44 -22.14 -2.56
N LYS A 479 -0.18 -23.14 -3.40
CA LYS A 479 0.74 -23.04 -4.55
C LYS A 479 0.29 -21.97 -5.54
N TRP A 480 -1.01 -21.85 -5.78
CA TRP A 480 -1.58 -20.79 -6.62
C TRP A 480 -1.36 -19.39 -6.01
N LEU A 481 -1.67 -19.20 -4.72
CA LEU A 481 -1.45 -17.93 -4.01
C LEU A 481 0.02 -17.49 -4.06
N VAL A 482 0.95 -18.40 -3.77
CA VAL A 482 2.39 -18.13 -3.87
C VAL A 482 2.79 -17.77 -5.30
N SER A 483 2.27 -18.48 -6.32
CA SER A 483 2.53 -18.16 -7.73
C SER A 483 1.99 -16.79 -8.18
N MET A 484 0.99 -16.25 -7.46
CA MET A 484 0.44 -14.90 -7.66
C MET A 484 1.18 -13.82 -6.87
N GLY A 485 2.26 -14.16 -6.17
CA GLY A 485 3.05 -13.23 -5.36
C GLY A 485 2.42 -12.85 -4.01
N VAL A 486 1.43 -13.62 -3.53
CA VAL A 486 0.80 -13.38 -2.23
C VAL A 486 1.74 -13.82 -1.12
N THR A 487 2.00 -12.92 -0.16
CA THR A 487 2.77 -13.24 1.05
C THR A 487 1.91 -14.09 1.98
N ILE A 488 2.22 -15.38 2.12
CA ILE A 488 1.49 -16.25 3.05
C ILE A 488 1.98 -16.03 4.47
N ILE A 489 1.05 -15.84 5.39
CA ILE A 489 1.28 -15.72 6.83
C ILE A 489 0.68 -16.96 7.50
N ARG A 490 1.52 -17.70 8.22
CA ARG A 490 1.10 -18.85 9.04
C ARG A 490 0.83 -18.38 10.45
N HIS A 491 -0.43 -18.48 10.88
CA HIS A 491 -0.88 -17.97 12.18
C HIS A 491 -1.75 -19.00 12.89
N ASP A 492 -1.40 -19.34 14.14
CA ASP A 492 -2.25 -20.14 15.03
C ASP A 492 -2.61 -19.29 16.28
N PRO A 493 -3.84 -18.79 16.40
CA PRO A 493 -4.18 -17.83 17.45
C PRO A 493 -4.19 -18.44 18.86
N LYS A 494 -3.53 -17.78 19.82
CA LYS A 494 -3.49 -18.25 21.23
C LYS A 494 -4.87 -18.32 21.89
N TRP A 495 -5.83 -17.50 21.45
CA TRP A 495 -7.20 -17.45 21.97
C TRP A 495 -8.15 -18.49 21.35
N LYS A 496 -7.71 -19.22 20.31
CA LYS A 496 -8.50 -20.15 19.48
C LYS A 496 -9.41 -21.07 20.27
N GLU A 497 -8.86 -21.81 21.23
CA GLU A 497 -9.63 -22.77 22.04
C GLU A 497 -10.62 -22.10 23.01
N ALA A 498 -10.32 -20.88 23.46
CA ALA A 498 -11.21 -20.12 24.34
C ALA A 498 -12.44 -19.60 23.57
N ILE A 499 -12.25 -19.04 22.37
CA ILE A 499 -13.36 -18.63 21.49
C ILE A 499 -14.17 -19.84 21.01
N ALA A 500 -13.51 -20.94 20.62
CA ALA A 500 -14.21 -22.17 20.27
C ALA A 500 -15.04 -22.72 21.46
N LYS A 501 -14.49 -22.68 22.68
CA LYS A 501 -15.20 -23.11 23.90
C LYS A 501 -16.45 -22.29 24.19
N GLU A 502 -16.38 -20.96 24.10
CA GLU A 502 -17.55 -20.11 24.40
C GLU A 502 -18.58 -20.13 23.26
N GLY A 503 -18.17 -20.06 22.00
CA GLY A 503 -19.12 -20.12 20.86
C GLY A 503 -19.89 -21.44 20.76
N ARG A 504 -19.39 -22.54 21.35
CA ARG A 504 -20.12 -23.81 21.49
C ARG A 504 -21.35 -23.72 22.41
N ARG A 505 -21.45 -22.71 23.28
CA ARG A 505 -22.47 -22.59 24.35
C ARG A 505 -23.91 -22.46 23.85
N TYR A 506 -24.10 -21.76 22.73
CA TYR A 506 -25.43 -21.50 22.12
C TYR A 506 -25.48 -21.83 20.62
N ARG A 507 -24.52 -22.62 20.11
CA ARG A 507 -24.33 -22.96 18.69
C ARG A 507 -25.63 -23.29 17.96
N ASP A 508 -26.40 -24.25 18.48
CA ASP A 508 -27.58 -24.78 17.80
C ASP A 508 -28.73 -23.76 17.68
N GLU A 509 -28.73 -22.71 18.50
CA GLU A 509 -29.66 -21.60 18.40
C GLU A 509 -29.10 -20.52 17.48
N PHE A 510 -27.86 -20.07 17.74
CA PHE A 510 -27.26 -18.93 17.05
C PHE A 510 -26.96 -19.19 15.57
N VAL A 511 -26.72 -20.46 15.19
CA VAL A 511 -26.59 -20.88 13.78
C VAL A 511 -27.90 -20.73 12.99
N LYS A 512 -29.05 -20.75 13.69
CA LYS A 512 -30.39 -20.58 13.10
C LYS A 512 -30.89 -19.13 13.16
N LEU A 513 -30.58 -18.42 14.24
CA LEU A 513 -31.07 -17.06 14.48
C LEU A 513 -30.18 -15.95 13.91
N TYR A 514 -28.85 -16.14 13.87
CA TYR A 514 -27.91 -15.02 13.68
C TYR A 514 -26.90 -15.22 12.55
N SER A 515 -26.15 -16.33 12.51
CA SER A 515 -25.13 -16.52 11.47
C SER A 515 -24.69 -17.97 11.28
N HIS A 516 -24.46 -18.36 10.03
CA HIS A 516 -23.85 -19.64 9.68
C HIS A 516 -22.42 -19.81 10.24
N LEU A 517 -21.73 -18.72 10.63
CA LEU A 517 -20.40 -18.75 11.22
C LEU A 517 -20.33 -19.53 12.55
N TYR A 518 -21.45 -19.65 13.27
CA TYR A 518 -21.52 -20.46 14.50
C TYR A 518 -21.47 -21.99 14.25
N ALA A 519 -21.63 -22.45 13.00
CA ALA A 519 -21.84 -23.87 12.68
C ALA A 519 -20.69 -24.80 13.10
N THR A 520 -19.44 -24.33 13.06
CA THR A 520 -18.25 -25.13 13.40
C THR A 520 -17.21 -24.30 14.15
N ASP A 521 -16.35 -24.97 14.92
CA ASP A 521 -15.25 -24.31 15.62
C ASP A 521 -14.28 -23.64 14.63
N GLY A 522 -14.04 -24.26 13.46
CA GLY A 522 -13.21 -23.69 12.39
C GLY A 522 -13.80 -22.43 11.75
N ALA A 523 -15.13 -22.35 11.56
CA ALA A 523 -15.77 -21.14 11.07
C ALA A 523 -15.73 -20.01 12.10
N MET A 524 -15.95 -20.33 13.38
CA MET A 524 -15.88 -19.35 14.47
C MET A 524 -14.46 -18.78 14.65
N VAL A 525 -13.44 -19.65 14.65
CA VAL A 525 -12.03 -19.24 14.74
C VAL A 525 -11.60 -18.48 13.49
N GLY A 526 -12.00 -18.93 12.29
CA GLY A 526 -11.65 -18.29 11.02
C GLY A 526 -12.18 -16.86 10.86
N ALA A 527 -13.34 -16.56 11.44
CA ALA A 527 -13.86 -15.20 11.56
C ALA A 527 -12.94 -14.35 12.46
N PHE A 528 -12.77 -14.76 13.72
CA PHE A 528 -11.93 -14.04 14.69
C PHE A 528 -10.44 -13.97 14.33
N GLN A 529 -9.90 -14.74 13.37
CA GLN A 529 -8.48 -14.65 12.96
C GLN A 529 -8.05 -13.22 12.64
N ARG A 530 -8.97 -12.38 12.11
CA ARG A 530 -8.68 -10.99 11.77
C ARG A 530 -8.35 -10.09 12.97
N ILE A 531 -8.64 -10.49 14.22
CA ILE A 531 -8.30 -9.66 15.41
C ILE A 531 -6.79 -9.58 15.68
N ASP A 532 -6.01 -10.57 15.23
CA ASP A 532 -4.56 -10.65 15.44
C ASP A 532 -3.73 -9.95 14.34
N ILE A 533 -4.37 -9.36 13.33
CA ILE A 533 -3.71 -8.56 12.27
C ILE A 533 -2.66 -7.56 12.80
N PRO A 534 -2.87 -6.85 13.93
CA PRO A 534 -1.87 -5.93 14.48
C PRO A 534 -0.55 -6.61 14.91
N LEU A 535 -0.60 -7.90 15.26
CA LEU A 535 0.52 -8.68 15.79
C LEU A 535 1.41 -9.31 14.71
N LEU A 536 0.98 -9.26 13.44
CA LEU A 536 1.67 -9.91 12.32
C LEU A 536 2.90 -9.10 11.89
N ARG A 537 4.09 -9.69 12.06
CA ARG A 537 5.38 -9.01 11.82
C ARG A 537 5.60 -8.59 10.37
N GLU A 538 5.00 -9.31 9.43
CA GLU A 538 4.99 -8.96 8.00
C GLU A 538 4.35 -7.58 7.74
N LEU A 539 3.51 -7.12 8.68
CA LEU A 539 2.81 -5.84 8.65
C LEU A 539 3.42 -4.77 9.59
N ASP A 540 4.52 -5.05 10.28
CA ASP A 540 5.17 -4.09 11.20
C ASP A 540 5.53 -2.78 10.50
N GLN A 541 5.98 -2.87 9.26
CA GLN A 541 6.39 -1.72 8.47
C GLN A 541 5.26 -0.78 8.00
N TYR A 542 3.98 -1.09 8.28
CA TYR A 542 2.83 -0.34 7.77
C TYR A 542 2.05 0.36 8.89
N SER A 543 1.68 1.63 8.69
CA SER A 543 0.80 2.38 9.60
C SER A 543 -0.69 2.14 9.33
N TYR A 544 -1.04 1.78 8.09
CA TYR A 544 -2.40 1.42 7.68
C TYR A 544 -2.39 0.16 6.80
N VAL A 545 -3.39 -0.70 6.97
CA VAL A 545 -3.59 -1.94 6.20
C VAL A 545 -5.05 -2.07 5.78
N LEU A 546 -5.32 -2.48 4.55
CA LEU A 546 -6.66 -2.89 4.12
C LEU A 546 -6.86 -4.37 4.49
N PHE A 547 -7.85 -4.67 5.31
CA PHE A 547 -8.43 -6.01 5.38
C PHE A 547 -9.65 -6.10 4.46
N THR A 548 -9.82 -7.23 3.77
CA THR A 548 -11.13 -7.63 3.22
C THR A 548 -11.40 -9.11 3.45
N ASP A 549 -12.67 -9.49 3.43
CA ASP A 549 -13.08 -10.85 3.15
C ASP A 549 -12.60 -11.26 1.74
N CYS A 550 -12.54 -12.57 1.47
CA CYS A 550 -12.01 -13.10 0.22
C CYS A 550 -12.99 -13.02 -0.98
N ASP A 551 -14.19 -12.46 -0.78
CA ASP A 551 -15.28 -12.39 -1.76
C ASP A 551 -15.48 -10.98 -2.35
N VAL A 552 -14.38 -10.25 -2.49
CA VAL A 552 -14.32 -8.93 -3.14
C VAL A 552 -13.76 -9.01 -4.56
N PHE A 553 -13.94 -7.95 -5.35
CA PHE A 553 -12.99 -7.62 -6.42
C PHE A 553 -12.71 -6.12 -6.50
N PHE A 554 -11.53 -5.80 -7.02
CA PHE A 554 -11.01 -4.45 -7.13
C PHE A 554 -11.18 -3.89 -8.54
N ARG A 555 -11.74 -2.69 -8.65
CA ARG A 555 -12.10 -2.03 -9.92
C ARG A 555 -11.13 -0.94 -10.37
N ARG A 556 -10.27 -0.47 -9.47
CA ARG A 556 -9.36 0.67 -9.66
C ARG A 556 -8.10 0.47 -8.82
N GLN A 557 -7.04 1.21 -9.12
CA GLN A 557 -5.86 1.29 -8.25
C GLN A 557 -6.28 1.69 -6.83
N MET A 558 -5.67 1.05 -5.83
CA MET A 558 -5.82 1.42 -4.43
C MET A 558 -4.67 2.32 -3.99
N LYS A 559 -5.00 3.43 -3.34
CA LYS A 559 -4.06 4.42 -2.79
C LYS A 559 -4.58 4.82 -1.42
N LEU A 560 -3.72 5.06 -0.43
CA LEU A 560 -4.17 5.50 0.90
C LEU A 560 -4.80 6.91 0.86
N VAL A 561 -4.29 7.82 0.01
CA VAL A 561 -4.88 9.15 -0.23
C VAL A 561 -6.33 9.10 -0.75
N ASP A 562 -6.74 8.00 -1.41
CA ASP A 562 -8.08 7.89 -1.99
C ASP A 562 -9.19 7.62 -0.95
N TRP A 563 -8.84 7.22 0.28
CA TRP A 563 -9.79 6.93 1.37
C TRP A 563 -10.44 8.19 1.95
N GLY A 564 -9.91 9.36 1.63
CA GLY A 564 -10.28 10.62 2.26
C GLY A 564 -9.61 10.79 3.61
N THR A 565 -10.07 11.81 4.34
CA THR A 565 -9.41 12.32 5.55
C THR A 565 -10.47 12.96 6.47
N PRO A 566 -10.40 12.80 7.81
CA PRO A 566 -9.35 12.11 8.55
C PRO A 566 -9.37 10.59 8.28
N LEU A 567 -8.21 9.96 8.34
CA LEU A 567 -8.13 8.50 8.30
C LEU A 567 -8.65 7.91 9.62
N PRO A 568 -9.07 6.64 9.67
CA PRO A 568 -9.68 6.07 10.88
C PRO A 568 -8.74 6.07 12.08
N THR A 569 -9.28 6.39 13.26
CA THR A 569 -8.52 6.41 14.53
C THR A 569 -8.08 5.01 14.94
N ALA A 570 -8.94 4.01 14.79
CA ALA A 570 -8.69 2.60 15.12
C ALA A 570 -8.89 1.72 13.89
N LEU A 571 -10.13 1.64 13.39
CA LEU A 571 -10.48 0.99 12.14
C LEU A 571 -11.64 1.71 11.46
N GLY A 572 -11.76 1.61 10.14
CA GLY A 572 -12.89 2.11 9.37
C GLY A 572 -13.67 0.96 8.74
N LEU A 573 -14.95 0.81 9.09
CA LEU A 573 -15.87 -0.21 8.56
C LEU A 573 -16.87 0.39 7.56
N GLY A 574 -17.45 -0.43 6.68
CA GLY A 574 -18.48 0.00 5.72
C GLY A 574 -19.91 -0.34 6.18
N PHE A 575 -20.92 0.33 5.62
CA PHE A 575 -22.32 0.00 5.93
C PHE A 575 -22.69 -1.46 5.59
N GLU A 576 -23.48 -2.09 6.46
CA GLU A 576 -24.01 -3.45 6.31
C GLU A 576 -24.91 -3.58 5.05
N ASN A 577 -26.05 -2.89 5.06
CA ASN A 577 -27.08 -2.91 4.03
C ASN A 577 -27.78 -1.54 3.99
N GLU A 578 -28.35 -1.14 5.13
CA GLU A 578 -28.84 0.22 5.35
C GLU A 578 -27.71 1.17 5.82
N GLU A 579 -27.92 2.47 5.68
CA GLU A 579 -26.97 3.53 6.09
C GLU A 579 -27.01 3.82 7.60
N LYS A 580 -26.98 2.75 8.40
CA LYS A 580 -27.00 2.79 9.87
C LYS A 580 -25.86 1.97 10.46
N PHE A 581 -25.62 2.21 11.76
CA PHE A 581 -24.76 1.40 12.61
C PHE A 581 -25.60 0.24 13.22
N PRO A 582 -25.05 -0.96 13.47
CA PRO A 582 -23.66 -1.40 13.30
C PRO A 582 -23.20 -1.50 11.83
N TYR A 583 -21.89 -1.61 11.64
CA TYR A 583 -21.21 -1.66 10.35
C TYR A 583 -20.61 -3.04 10.04
N ASN A 584 -20.33 -3.30 8.78
CA ASN A 584 -19.79 -4.54 8.24
C ASN A 584 -18.25 -4.56 8.24
N ASP A 585 -17.67 -5.64 8.74
CA ASP A 585 -16.21 -5.85 8.88
C ASP A 585 -15.56 -6.60 7.70
N GLY A 586 -16.35 -7.04 6.72
CA GLY A 586 -15.84 -7.65 5.48
C GLY A 586 -15.04 -6.71 4.57
N VAL A 587 -15.02 -5.40 4.85
CA VAL A 587 -14.00 -4.46 4.38
C VAL A 587 -13.63 -3.50 5.51
N MET A 588 -12.35 -3.49 5.90
CA MET A 588 -11.83 -2.64 6.98
C MET A 588 -10.51 -1.95 6.62
N LEU A 589 -10.43 -0.64 6.86
CA LEU A 589 -9.13 0.06 6.90
C LEU A 589 -8.62 0.11 8.35
N TRP A 590 -7.54 -0.60 8.64
CA TRP A 590 -6.93 -0.69 9.97
C TRP A 590 -5.89 0.42 10.18
N ASN A 591 -5.91 1.07 11.34
CA ASN A 591 -4.82 1.91 11.85
C ASN A 591 -3.91 1.05 12.74
N MET A 592 -2.82 0.54 12.16
CA MET A 592 -1.96 -0.47 12.81
C MET A 592 -1.35 0.03 14.12
N ALA A 593 -1.06 1.33 14.22
CA ALA A 593 -0.47 1.92 15.42
C ALA A 593 -1.47 1.95 16.60
N HIS A 594 -2.73 2.34 16.35
CA HIS A 594 -3.77 2.26 17.38
C HIS A 594 -4.09 0.81 17.73
N MET A 595 -4.34 -0.02 16.72
CA MET A 595 -4.78 -1.39 16.92
C MET A 595 -3.73 -2.28 17.59
N ARG A 596 -2.43 -1.99 17.45
CA ARG A 596 -1.37 -2.63 18.28
C ARG A 596 -1.48 -2.25 19.75
N ALA A 597 -1.65 -0.96 20.04
CA ALA A 597 -1.78 -0.43 21.40
C ALA A 597 -3.06 -0.91 22.13
N THR A 598 -4.10 -1.31 21.41
CA THR A 598 -5.38 -1.77 21.99
C THR A 598 -5.66 -3.27 21.85
N ASN A 599 -4.87 -4.04 21.08
CA ASN A 599 -5.16 -5.45 20.79
C ASN A 599 -5.30 -6.31 22.05
N GLU A 600 -4.39 -6.21 23.02
CA GLU A 600 -4.44 -7.03 24.24
C GLU A 600 -5.73 -6.78 25.04
N ALA A 601 -6.10 -5.50 25.22
CA ALA A 601 -7.35 -5.12 25.88
C ALA A 601 -8.60 -5.58 25.12
N PHE A 602 -8.56 -5.54 23.78
CA PHE A 602 -9.64 -6.02 22.92
C PHE A 602 -9.83 -7.55 23.00
N VAL A 603 -8.74 -8.32 22.92
CA VAL A 603 -8.77 -9.78 23.05
C VAL A 603 -9.20 -10.18 24.47
N ALA A 604 -8.67 -9.54 25.51
CA ALA A 604 -9.08 -9.79 26.89
C ALA A 604 -10.57 -9.47 27.12
N TRP A 605 -11.08 -8.39 26.52
CA TRP A 605 -12.50 -8.03 26.55
C TRP A 605 -13.37 -9.08 25.84
N ILE A 606 -12.99 -9.56 24.65
CA ILE A 606 -13.70 -10.66 23.95
C ILE A 606 -13.76 -11.90 24.85
N LEU A 607 -12.63 -12.32 25.42
CA LEU A 607 -12.54 -13.53 26.23
C LEU A 607 -13.23 -13.42 27.61
N GLY A 608 -13.54 -12.21 28.06
CA GLY A 608 -14.38 -11.96 29.24
C GLY A 608 -15.88 -12.19 29.02
N HIS A 609 -16.35 -12.33 27.78
CA HIS A 609 -17.77 -12.51 27.48
C HIS A 609 -18.23 -13.96 27.67
N THR A 610 -19.46 -14.11 28.19
CA THR A 610 -20.13 -15.41 28.42
C THR A 610 -21.49 -15.50 27.70
N ASN A 611 -21.56 -14.83 26.55
CA ASN A 611 -22.71 -14.62 25.69
C ASN A 611 -22.72 -15.53 24.44
N GLY A 612 -21.86 -16.55 24.38
CA GLY A 612 -21.65 -17.36 23.17
C GLY A 612 -21.15 -16.58 21.95
N MET A 613 -20.43 -15.47 22.15
CA MET A 613 -19.92 -14.56 21.11
C MET A 613 -21.00 -13.78 20.32
N TYR A 614 -22.20 -13.60 20.87
CA TYR A 614 -23.23 -12.71 20.31
C TYR A 614 -23.32 -11.38 21.08
N PHE A 615 -23.13 -10.25 20.39
CA PHE A 615 -23.04 -8.90 20.97
C PHE A 615 -24.36 -8.13 20.73
N PRO A 616 -25.24 -8.00 21.74
CA PRO A 616 -26.62 -7.55 21.51
C PRO A 616 -26.69 -6.11 20.99
N GLY A 617 -27.29 -5.92 19.81
CA GLY A 617 -27.39 -4.63 19.13
C GLY A 617 -26.20 -4.28 18.23
N TYR A 618 -25.07 -5.00 18.33
CA TYR A 618 -23.85 -4.77 17.55
C TYR A 618 -23.60 -5.84 16.48
N GLY A 619 -23.99 -7.09 16.74
CA GLY A 619 -23.93 -8.18 15.77
C GLY A 619 -23.42 -9.50 16.34
N PRO A 620 -23.33 -10.55 15.51
CA PRO A 620 -22.64 -11.77 15.86
C PRO A 620 -21.11 -11.59 15.82
N MET A 621 -20.38 -12.41 16.58
CA MET A 621 -18.96 -12.72 16.36
C MET A 621 -18.03 -11.48 16.36
N ASP A 622 -16.94 -11.58 15.62
CA ASP A 622 -15.97 -10.53 15.32
C ASP A 622 -16.61 -9.21 14.88
N GLN A 623 -17.56 -9.23 13.93
CA GLN A 623 -18.26 -8.01 13.52
C GLN A 623 -18.94 -7.32 14.72
N GLY A 624 -19.62 -8.09 15.58
CA GLY A 624 -20.22 -7.57 16.82
C GLY A 624 -19.18 -7.04 17.81
N ALA A 625 -18.07 -7.76 17.99
CA ALA A 625 -16.98 -7.38 18.88
C ALA A 625 -16.31 -6.06 18.46
N PHE A 626 -15.96 -5.91 17.17
CA PHE A 626 -15.40 -4.65 16.65
C PHE A 626 -16.38 -3.50 16.81
N ASN A 627 -17.66 -3.71 16.49
CA ASN A 627 -18.67 -2.66 16.60
C ASN A 627 -18.89 -2.18 18.03
N GLN A 628 -18.84 -3.08 19.01
CA GLN A 628 -19.07 -2.73 20.42
C GLN A 628 -17.82 -2.17 21.11
N PHE A 629 -16.63 -2.74 20.91
CA PHE A 629 -15.42 -2.30 21.62
C PHE A 629 -14.90 -0.95 21.10
N TYR A 630 -14.93 -0.73 19.78
CA TYR A 630 -14.43 0.50 19.14
C TYR A 630 -15.57 1.48 18.79
N GLU A 631 -16.69 1.45 19.52
CA GLU A 631 -17.88 2.24 19.18
C GLU A 631 -17.58 3.74 19.05
N ASN A 632 -16.77 4.31 19.97
CA ASN A 632 -16.41 5.73 19.97
C ASN A 632 -15.54 6.12 18.75
N GLU A 633 -14.70 5.19 18.31
CA GLU A 633 -13.74 5.36 17.23
C GLU A 633 -14.44 5.31 15.87
N ILE A 634 -15.47 4.46 15.72
CA ILE A 634 -16.09 4.13 14.42
C ILE A 634 -17.49 4.73 14.20
N LYS A 635 -18.31 4.90 15.25
CA LYS A 635 -19.74 5.20 15.09
C LYS A 635 -19.96 6.59 14.50
N GLY A 636 -20.74 6.66 13.43
CA GLY A 636 -20.93 7.88 12.64
C GLY A 636 -19.76 8.22 11.70
N LYS A 637 -18.73 7.37 11.62
CA LYS A 637 -17.53 7.53 10.77
C LYS A 637 -17.33 6.34 9.81
N PRO A 638 -18.36 5.90 9.04
CA PRO A 638 -18.23 4.78 8.12
C PRO A 638 -17.31 5.14 6.94
N ILE A 639 -16.62 4.15 6.38
CA ILE A 639 -15.83 4.34 5.15
C ILE A 639 -16.75 4.69 3.98
N ASN A 640 -16.21 5.47 3.03
CA ASN A 640 -16.94 5.86 1.84
C ASN A 640 -17.46 4.61 1.08
N LYS A 641 -18.72 4.62 0.63
CA LYS A 641 -19.37 3.52 -0.11
C LYS A 641 -18.57 3.02 -1.31
N ASN A 642 -17.68 3.83 -1.88
CA ASN A 642 -16.74 3.41 -2.92
C ASN A 642 -15.84 2.22 -2.50
N PHE A 643 -15.63 1.99 -1.21
CA PHE A 643 -14.82 0.90 -0.65
C PHE A 643 -15.65 -0.29 -0.13
N ASN A 644 -16.98 -0.20 -0.06
CA ASN A 644 -17.84 -1.34 0.29
C ASN A 644 -19.16 -1.26 -0.51
N SER A 645 -19.03 -1.19 -1.84
CA SER A 645 -20.18 -1.27 -2.77
C SER A 645 -20.58 -2.74 -2.95
N LYS A 646 -21.88 -3.01 -3.08
CA LYS A 646 -22.44 -4.38 -3.05
C LYS A 646 -23.33 -4.64 -4.27
N MET A 647 -23.43 -5.90 -4.72
CA MET A 647 -24.22 -6.25 -5.92
C MET A 647 -25.72 -5.95 -5.80
N TYR A 648 -26.26 -5.90 -4.57
CA TYR A 648 -27.67 -5.61 -4.30
C TYR A 648 -27.97 -4.11 -4.04
N HIS A 649 -27.00 -3.23 -4.29
CA HIS A 649 -27.15 -1.77 -4.28
C HIS A 649 -27.31 -1.21 -5.70
N GLU A 650 -27.46 0.11 -5.82
CA GLU A 650 -27.36 0.82 -7.10
C GLU A 650 -25.94 0.71 -7.69
N PHE A 651 -25.82 0.72 -9.02
CA PHE A 651 -24.51 0.66 -9.67
C PHE A 651 -23.66 1.92 -9.41
N ASN A 652 -22.65 1.77 -8.55
CA ASN A 652 -21.71 2.84 -8.26
C ASN A 652 -20.52 2.81 -9.26
N ARG A 653 -20.55 3.70 -10.27
CA ARG A 653 -19.43 3.94 -11.21
C ARG A 653 -18.13 4.36 -10.49
N GLY A 654 -18.23 4.96 -9.30
CA GLY A 654 -17.11 5.35 -8.44
C GLY A 654 -16.51 4.23 -7.59
N ALA A 655 -17.14 3.05 -7.49
CA ALA A 655 -16.67 1.96 -6.64
C ALA A 655 -15.26 1.49 -7.02
N ARG A 656 -14.43 1.32 -6.00
CA ARG A 656 -13.05 0.79 -6.04
C ARG A 656 -13.01 -0.67 -5.59
N ILE A 657 -13.83 -1.03 -4.61
CA ILE A 657 -14.04 -2.39 -4.13
C ILE A 657 -15.53 -2.72 -4.29
N VAL A 658 -15.82 -3.88 -4.87
CA VAL A 658 -17.15 -4.48 -4.84
C VAL A 658 -17.08 -5.75 -4.01
N HIS A 659 -17.91 -5.81 -2.97
CA HIS A 659 -17.95 -6.87 -1.97
C HIS A 659 -19.23 -7.70 -2.19
N PHE A 660 -19.07 -9.02 -2.33
CA PHE A 660 -20.17 -9.97 -2.58
C PHE A 660 -20.86 -10.42 -1.29
N HIS A 661 -20.96 -9.49 -0.33
CA HIS A 661 -21.75 -9.64 0.87
C HIS A 661 -23.14 -10.22 0.54
N GLY A 662 -23.57 -11.25 1.26
CA GLY A 662 -24.78 -11.98 0.92
C GLY A 662 -24.66 -12.80 -0.39
N PRO A 663 -25.52 -12.61 -1.41
CA PRO A 663 -25.61 -13.49 -2.57
C PRO A 663 -24.35 -13.57 -3.45
N LYS A 664 -23.85 -14.79 -3.67
CA LYS A 664 -22.76 -15.08 -4.63
C LYS A 664 -23.35 -15.44 -6.02
N PRO A 665 -22.57 -15.49 -7.13
CA PRO A 665 -23.09 -15.71 -8.49
C PRO A 665 -23.99 -16.93 -8.71
N ASN A 666 -23.76 -18.03 -8.00
CA ASN A 666 -24.64 -19.22 -7.97
C ASN A 666 -26.04 -18.90 -7.42
N HIS A 667 -26.16 -18.04 -6.41
CA HIS A 667 -27.44 -17.61 -5.83
C HIS A 667 -28.23 -16.74 -6.81
N TYR A 668 -27.56 -15.81 -7.50
CA TYR A 668 -28.17 -15.07 -8.62
C TYR A 668 -28.58 -16.01 -9.76
N MET A 669 -27.76 -17.02 -10.11
CA MET A 669 -28.07 -18.01 -11.15
C MET A 669 -29.16 -19.02 -10.77
N GLN A 670 -29.46 -19.19 -9.47
CA GLN A 670 -30.64 -19.89 -8.96
C GLN A 670 -31.87 -18.99 -9.02
N TRP A 671 -31.74 -17.74 -8.56
CA TRP A 671 -32.80 -16.73 -8.69
C TRP A 671 -33.23 -16.55 -10.15
N PHE A 672 -32.26 -16.58 -11.10
CA PHE A 672 -32.45 -16.58 -12.56
C PHE A 672 -33.19 -17.84 -13.12
N LYS A 673 -33.60 -18.79 -12.27
CA LYS A 673 -34.38 -19.97 -12.64
C LYS A 673 -35.67 -20.15 -11.83
N THR A 674 -35.73 -19.65 -10.59
CA THR A 674 -36.78 -20.01 -9.63
C THR A 674 -37.48 -18.81 -8.97
N ALA A 675 -37.07 -17.58 -9.26
CA ALA A 675 -37.40 -16.37 -8.49
C ALA A 675 -36.95 -16.40 -6.99
N GLN A 676 -36.27 -17.46 -6.53
CA GLN A 676 -35.87 -17.62 -5.12
C GLN A 676 -34.37 -17.38 -4.94
N CYS A 677 -34.02 -16.42 -4.10
CA CYS A 677 -32.64 -16.17 -3.66
C CYS A 677 -32.36 -16.99 -2.41
N ALA A 678 -31.77 -18.19 -2.55
CA ALA A 678 -31.58 -19.11 -1.43
C ALA A 678 -30.80 -18.44 -0.28
N GLY A 679 -31.39 -18.42 0.93
CA GLY A 679 -30.81 -17.82 2.13
C GLY A 679 -30.88 -16.27 2.23
N PHE A 680 -31.09 -15.55 1.12
CA PHE A 680 -30.85 -14.09 1.06
C PHE A 680 -32.08 -13.23 0.69
N GLN A 681 -33.30 -13.78 0.84
CA GLN A 681 -34.56 -13.04 0.69
C GLN A 681 -34.64 -12.23 -0.63
N ASP A 682 -34.91 -10.93 -0.58
CA ASP A 682 -34.99 -10.06 -1.76
C ASP A 682 -33.63 -9.55 -2.25
N MET A 683 -32.47 -9.96 -1.70
CA MET A 683 -31.18 -9.38 -2.12
C MET A 683 -30.86 -9.65 -3.60
N CYS A 684 -31.20 -10.82 -4.14
CA CYS A 684 -31.04 -11.07 -5.58
C CYS A 684 -31.92 -10.12 -6.42
N LYS A 685 -33.18 -9.94 -6.00
CA LYS A 685 -34.14 -9.06 -6.66
C LYS A 685 -33.68 -7.60 -6.61
N ASN A 686 -33.23 -7.13 -5.44
CA ASN A 686 -32.69 -5.79 -5.25
C ASN A 686 -31.51 -5.48 -6.18
N GLY A 687 -30.61 -6.43 -6.41
CA GLY A 687 -29.48 -6.23 -7.34
C GLY A 687 -29.91 -6.08 -8.80
N TYR A 688 -30.96 -6.78 -9.21
CA TYR A 688 -31.59 -6.58 -10.51
C TYR A 688 -32.35 -5.24 -10.57
N ASP A 689 -33.29 -5.02 -9.65
CA ASP A 689 -34.17 -3.84 -9.61
C ASP A 689 -33.39 -2.52 -9.57
N LYS A 690 -32.28 -2.46 -8.81
CA LYS A 690 -31.42 -1.27 -8.65
C LYS A 690 -30.29 -1.20 -9.69
N GLY A 691 -30.22 -2.15 -10.63
CA GLY A 691 -29.24 -2.18 -11.71
C GLY A 691 -27.78 -2.48 -11.31
N GLY A 692 -27.49 -2.76 -10.04
CA GLY A 692 -26.13 -3.07 -9.58
C GLY A 692 -25.60 -4.43 -10.07
N LEU A 693 -26.47 -5.43 -10.18
CA LEU A 693 -26.12 -6.81 -10.53
C LEU A 693 -25.37 -6.91 -11.86
N CYS A 694 -25.97 -6.40 -12.94
CA CYS A 694 -25.52 -6.70 -14.29
C CYS A 694 -24.13 -6.12 -14.62
N PRO A 695 -23.82 -4.84 -14.34
CA PRO A 695 -22.49 -4.30 -14.58
C PRO A 695 -21.41 -5.01 -13.74
N TYR A 696 -21.66 -5.23 -12.45
CA TYR A 696 -20.67 -5.88 -11.57
C TYR A 696 -20.46 -7.36 -11.91
N ALA A 697 -21.49 -8.09 -12.35
CA ALA A 697 -21.34 -9.48 -12.81
C ALA A 697 -20.47 -9.57 -14.07
N ILE A 698 -20.63 -8.65 -15.02
CA ILE A 698 -19.82 -8.57 -16.25
C ILE A 698 -18.36 -8.24 -15.91
N GLU A 699 -18.12 -7.22 -15.09
CA GLU A 699 -16.77 -6.85 -14.66
C GLU A 699 -16.08 -7.97 -13.87
N TYR A 700 -16.80 -8.63 -12.95
CA TYR A 700 -16.28 -9.72 -12.12
C TYR A 700 -15.85 -10.94 -12.96
N ALA A 701 -16.58 -11.25 -14.03
CA ALA A 701 -16.25 -12.38 -14.91
C ALA A 701 -14.88 -12.23 -15.62
N HIS A 702 -14.33 -11.01 -15.74
CA HIS A 702 -12.95 -10.82 -16.23
C HIS A 702 -11.88 -11.27 -15.22
N TYR A 703 -12.20 -11.30 -13.92
CA TYR A 703 -11.30 -11.75 -12.84
C TYR A 703 -11.55 -13.19 -12.41
N ALA A 704 -12.72 -13.75 -12.75
CA ALA A 704 -13.09 -15.16 -12.54
C ALA A 704 -13.27 -15.93 -13.88
N PRO A 705 -12.27 -15.96 -14.79
CA PRO A 705 -12.40 -16.62 -16.10
C PRO A 705 -12.75 -18.11 -15.98
N ASP A 706 -12.14 -18.79 -15.02
CA ASP A 706 -12.27 -20.24 -14.81
C ASP A 706 -13.59 -20.62 -14.11
N TRP A 707 -14.39 -19.64 -13.66
CA TRP A 707 -15.65 -19.90 -12.97
C TRP A 707 -16.84 -19.81 -13.93
N ASP A 708 -17.23 -20.96 -14.48
CA ASP A 708 -18.39 -21.12 -15.37
C ASP A 708 -19.68 -20.45 -14.83
N MET A 709 -19.90 -20.45 -13.51
CA MET A 709 -21.06 -19.76 -12.91
C MET A 709 -21.01 -18.24 -13.09
N ALA A 710 -19.82 -17.62 -12.96
CA ALA A 710 -19.63 -16.20 -13.20
C ALA A 710 -19.76 -15.86 -14.69
N GLN A 711 -19.19 -16.70 -15.58
CA GLN A 711 -19.31 -16.53 -17.03
C GLN A 711 -20.77 -16.63 -17.50
N ARG A 712 -21.55 -17.59 -16.96
CA ARG A 712 -22.99 -17.71 -17.26
C ARG A 712 -23.80 -16.55 -16.71
N LEU A 713 -23.50 -16.05 -15.51
CA LEU A 713 -24.18 -14.89 -14.96
C LEU A 713 -23.90 -13.65 -15.81
N ALA A 714 -22.63 -13.35 -16.13
CA ALA A 714 -22.25 -12.26 -17.02
C ALA A 714 -22.93 -12.35 -18.40
N LYS A 715 -22.94 -13.54 -19.02
CA LYS A 715 -23.64 -13.77 -20.30
C LYS A 715 -25.14 -13.51 -20.21
N ASN A 716 -25.80 -13.95 -19.13
CA ASN A 716 -27.22 -13.69 -18.92
C ASN A 716 -27.48 -12.20 -18.65
N CYS A 717 -26.60 -11.51 -17.92
CA CYS A 717 -26.65 -10.07 -17.69
C CYS A 717 -26.48 -9.27 -19.00
N ILE A 718 -25.57 -9.68 -19.90
CA ILE A 718 -25.42 -9.09 -21.24
C ILE A 718 -26.70 -9.30 -22.06
N ASN A 719 -27.23 -10.53 -22.11
CA ASN A 719 -28.47 -10.81 -22.82
C ASN A 719 -29.67 -10.01 -22.26
N LEU A 720 -29.73 -9.84 -20.94
CA LEU A 720 -30.79 -9.10 -20.24
C LEU A 720 -30.72 -7.59 -20.54
N ILE A 721 -29.52 -7.00 -20.54
CA ILE A 721 -29.29 -5.61 -20.99
C ILE A 721 -29.66 -5.45 -22.48
N ALA A 722 -29.38 -6.45 -23.31
CA ALA A 722 -29.70 -6.44 -24.74
C ALA A 722 -31.18 -6.78 -25.07
N GLY A 723 -32.03 -7.06 -24.07
CA GLY A 723 -33.42 -7.49 -24.30
C GLY A 723 -33.57 -8.89 -24.92
N LEU A 724 -32.49 -9.69 -24.93
CA LEU A 724 -32.42 -11.06 -25.47
C LEU A 724 -32.69 -12.14 -24.41
N PHE A 725 -32.81 -11.77 -23.14
CA PHE A 725 -33.20 -12.66 -22.05
C PHE A 725 -34.34 -12.06 -21.24
N HIS A 726 -35.35 -12.89 -20.98
CA HIS A 726 -36.48 -12.57 -20.10
C HIS A 726 -36.58 -13.67 -19.04
N PHE A 727 -36.99 -13.28 -17.83
CA PHE A 727 -37.13 -14.22 -16.72
C PHE A 727 -38.40 -15.07 -16.91
N PRO A 728 -38.33 -16.42 -16.85
CA PRO A 728 -39.48 -17.30 -17.10
C PRO A 728 -40.76 -17.04 -16.28
N TRP A 729 -40.66 -16.44 -15.09
CA TRP A 729 -41.79 -16.08 -14.22
C TRP A 729 -42.19 -14.59 -14.30
N LEU A 730 -41.57 -13.81 -15.19
CA LEU A 730 -41.98 -12.43 -15.51
C LEU A 730 -42.67 -12.33 -16.88
N ASP A 731 -42.92 -13.45 -17.57
CA ASP A 731 -43.81 -13.49 -18.72
C ASP A 731 -45.27 -13.69 -18.24
N PRO A 732 -46.14 -12.66 -18.30
CA PRO A 732 -47.54 -12.79 -17.88
C PRO A 732 -48.39 -13.57 -18.91
N ALA A 733 -47.85 -13.92 -20.08
CA ALA A 733 -48.51 -14.74 -21.09
C ALA A 733 -48.11 -16.23 -21.01
N ALA A 734 -47.13 -16.59 -20.17
CA ALA A 734 -46.83 -17.99 -19.87
C ALA A 734 -47.97 -18.58 -19.02
N PRO A 735 -48.71 -19.60 -19.50
CA PRO A 735 -49.82 -20.17 -18.74
C PRO A 735 -49.29 -20.90 -17.49
N CYS A 736 -49.87 -20.60 -16.33
CA CYS A 736 -49.54 -21.22 -15.04
C CYS A 736 -50.03 -22.68 -14.90
N ASP A 737 -49.82 -23.50 -15.93
CA ASP A 737 -50.34 -24.87 -16.04
C ASP A 737 -49.31 -25.92 -15.60
N GLN A 738 -48.92 -25.86 -14.32
CA GLN A 738 -48.08 -26.91 -13.73
C GLN A 738 -48.28 -27.10 -12.21
N HIS A 739 -49.52 -27.43 -11.82
CA HIS A 739 -49.81 -28.06 -10.54
C HIS A 739 -50.02 -29.59 -10.66
N GLN A 740 -49.14 -30.24 -11.43
CA GLN A 740 -49.01 -31.70 -11.40
C GLN A 740 -48.06 -32.11 -10.27
N GLN A 741 -48.62 -32.43 -9.11
CA GLN A 741 -47.88 -33.13 -8.06
C GLN A 741 -47.45 -34.52 -8.56
N PRO A 742 -46.20 -34.97 -8.32
CA PRO A 742 -45.83 -36.35 -8.57
C PRO A 742 -46.56 -37.28 -7.59
N LYS A 743 -47.60 -37.97 -8.07
CA LYS A 743 -48.29 -39.02 -7.29
C LYS A 743 -47.32 -40.18 -7.02
N ALA A 744 -46.80 -40.24 -5.80
CA ALA A 744 -46.11 -41.42 -5.31
C ALA A 744 -47.08 -42.61 -5.26
N ALA A 745 -46.67 -43.75 -5.83
CA ALA A 745 -47.41 -45.00 -5.77
C ALA A 745 -46.77 -45.93 -4.74
N ALA A 746 -47.41 -46.09 -3.58
CA ALA A 746 -47.08 -47.09 -2.57
C ALA A 746 -48.37 -47.67 -1.97
N ALA A 747 -48.38 -48.98 -1.71
CA ALA A 747 -49.59 -49.76 -1.48
C ALA A 747 -50.23 -49.58 -0.09
N ALA A 748 -51.48 -50.05 0.04
CA ALA A 748 -52.30 -49.90 1.24
C ALA A 748 -52.19 -51.07 2.23
N ALA A 749 -52.25 -50.71 3.52
CA ALA A 749 -52.91 -51.40 4.63
C ALA A 749 -53.38 -50.27 5.57
N GLY A 750 -54.58 -50.20 6.15
CA GLY A 750 -55.43 -51.26 6.72
C GLY A 750 -55.17 -51.34 8.23
N ALA A 751 -56.15 -51.38 9.15
CA ALA A 751 -57.60 -51.13 9.08
C ALA A 751 -58.15 -50.98 10.53
N GLN A 752 -59.35 -50.39 10.72
CA GLN A 752 -60.09 -50.32 12.01
C GLN A 752 -59.36 -49.54 13.13
N SER A 753 -59.94 -49.07 14.25
CA SER A 753 -61.32 -48.79 14.75
C SER A 753 -61.15 -47.71 15.85
N GLY A 754 -62.08 -46.87 16.28
CA GLY A 754 -63.55 -46.81 16.20
C GLY A 754 -64.08 -46.25 17.54
N ARG A 755 -65.39 -45.91 17.65
CA ARG A 755 -66.07 -45.38 18.85
C ARG A 755 -65.69 -43.96 19.32
N GLU A 756 -66.47 -43.26 20.16
CA GLU A 756 -67.94 -43.02 20.32
C GLU A 756 -68.10 -42.10 21.57
N GLY A 757 -69.16 -41.28 21.66
CA GLY A 757 -69.40 -40.36 22.80
C GLY A 757 -69.15 -38.88 22.44
N SER A 758 -70.13 -37.99 22.21
CA SER A 758 -71.48 -37.75 22.78
C SER A 758 -71.50 -36.92 24.08
N ALA A 759 -72.00 -35.67 23.95
CA ALA A 759 -72.94 -34.98 24.86
C ALA A 759 -72.53 -34.68 26.34
N THR A 760 -72.93 -33.59 27.02
CA THR A 760 -73.80 -32.44 26.68
C THR A 760 -73.61 -31.25 27.65
N ALA A 761 -73.92 -30.04 27.18
CA ALA A 761 -74.59 -28.90 27.85
C ALA A 761 -74.22 -28.41 29.28
N GLY A 762 -73.96 -27.10 29.39
CA GLY A 762 -74.19 -26.24 30.59
C GLY A 762 -73.03 -26.11 31.59
N GLY A 763 -72.82 -24.95 32.26
CA GLY A 763 -73.43 -23.63 32.05
C GLY A 763 -73.15 -22.62 33.19
N ALA A 764 -73.12 -21.31 32.83
CA ALA A 764 -73.18 -20.11 33.69
C ALA A 764 -71.93 -19.62 34.49
N ALA A 765 -71.91 -18.27 34.65
CA ALA A 765 -71.35 -17.45 35.74
C ALA A 765 -69.95 -16.76 35.63
N ALA A 766 -70.03 -15.42 35.46
CA ALA A 766 -69.19 -14.35 36.07
C ALA A 766 -67.79 -13.97 35.49
N GLN A 767 -67.44 -12.69 35.71
CA GLN A 767 -66.20 -11.95 35.38
C GLN A 767 -65.85 -11.86 33.87
N GLN A 768 -66.10 -10.79 33.12
CA GLN A 768 -66.11 -9.32 33.30
C GLN A 768 -64.74 -8.62 33.20
N GLN A 769 -64.51 -7.98 32.04
CA GLN A 769 -63.59 -6.84 31.78
C GLN A 769 -62.05 -7.08 31.93
N GLN A 770 -61.15 -6.37 31.22
CA GLN A 770 -61.26 -5.52 30.01
C GLN A 770 -59.85 -5.12 29.53
N GLN A 771 -59.44 -5.54 28.33
CA GLN A 771 -58.40 -4.86 27.50
C GLN A 771 -58.30 -5.48 26.09
N GLN A 772 -57.56 -4.82 25.20
CA GLN A 772 -57.23 -5.21 23.82
C GLN A 772 -58.38 -5.23 22.78
N GLN A 773 -58.89 -4.04 22.43
CA GLN A 773 -59.25 -3.72 21.04
C GLN A 773 -58.90 -2.26 20.72
N GLN A 774 -57.67 -1.99 20.24
CA GLN A 774 -57.33 -0.73 19.55
C GLN A 774 -55.95 -0.76 18.83
N ALA A 775 -55.94 -1.33 17.62
CA ALA A 775 -55.00 -1.05 16.54
C ALA A 775 -55.59 -1.67 15.25
N GLY A 776 -55.51 -1.08 14.06
CA GLY A 776 -54.89 0.19 13.69
C GLY A 776 -54.83 0.32 12.15
N GLY A 777 -55.91 -0.05 11.46
CA GLY A 777 -55.93 -0.21 10.00
C GLY A 777 -55.79 1.10 9.25
N ALA A 778 -54.64 1.32 8.60
CA ALA A 778 -54.30 2.55 7.88
C ALA A 778 -54.31 2.35 6.35
N ALA A 779 -55.49 2.15 5.77
CA ALA A 779 -55.72 2.20 4.33
C ALA A 779 -57.18 2.63 4.02
N VAL A 780 -57.41 3.22 2.84
CA VAL A 780 -58.74 3.59 2.31
C VAL A 780 -59.51 4.65 3.12
N GLN A 781 -58.94 5.86 3.26
CA GLN A 781 -59.76 7.08 3.42
C GLN A 781 -59.18 8.35 2.74
N ALA A 782 -58.29 8.17 1.76
CA ALA A 782 -57.60 9.25 1.05
C ALA A 782 -58.43 9.96 -0.06
N GLN A 783 -59.76 9.79 -0.09
CA GLN A 783 -60.60 10.19 -1.24
C GLN A 783 -61.94 10.84 -0.86
N GLN A 784 -62.06 11.49 0.31
CA GLN A 784 -63.34 12.10 0.75
C GLN A 784 -63.27 13.47 1.45
N GLN A 785 -62.14 14.20 1.35
CA GLN A 785 -62.04 15.59 1.85
C GLN A 785 -61.48 16.58 0.80
N ALA A 786 -61.92 16.45 -0.46
CA ALA A 786 -61.59 17.37 -1.56
C ALA A 786 -62.75 18.34 -1.88
N ALA A 787 -63.43 18.90 -0.87
CA ALA A 787 -64.63 19.74 -1.06
C ALA A 787 -64.92 20.73 0.08
N ALA A 788 -63.95 21.55 0.51
CA ALA A 788 -64.18 22.57 1.56
C ALA A 788 -63.36 23.89 1.45
N SER A 789 -62.34 23.96 0.60
CA SER A 789 -61.32 25.02 0.63
C SER A 789 -61.69 26.34 -0.07
N VAL A 790 -62.96 26.77 0.01
CA VAL A 790 -63.47 28.00 -0.63
C VAL A 790 -64.06 29.00 0.37
N ALA A 791 -64.57 28.54 1.52
CA ALA A 791 -65.29 29.38 2.47
C ALA A 791 -64.41 30.25 3.40
N GLN A 792 -63.08 30.07 3.40
CA GLN A 792 -62.17 30.72 4.36
C GLN A 792 -61.11 31.65 3.72
N GLN A 793 -61.35 32.12 2.48
CA GLN A 793 -60.51 33.15 1.84
C GLN A 793 -61.18 34.53 1.73
N GLN A 794 -62.41 34.71 2.21
CA GLN A 794 -63.14 35.99 2.14
C GLN A 794 -63.15 36.80 3.46
N ALA A 795 -62.59 36.27 4.56
CA ALA A 795 -62.60 36.92 5.88
C ALA A 795 -61.39 37.84 6.17
N VAL A 796 -60.34 37.83 5.33
CA VAL A 796 -59.10 38.61 5.55
C VAL A 796 -59.09 39.97 4.81
N ALA A 797 -59.99 40.15 3.84
CA ALA A 797 -60.07 41.38 3.04
C ALA A 797 -60.67 42.59 3.79
N ALA A 798 -61.38 42.37 4.91
CA ALA A 798 -62.14 43.42 5.59
C ALA A 798 -61.34 44.21 6.64
N THR A 799 -60.28 43.63 7.23
CA THR A 799 -59.56 44.25 8.37
C THR A 799 -58.42 45.18 7.92
N VAL A 800 -57.96 45.10 6.67
CA VAL A 800 -56.87 45.93 6.15
C VAL A 800 -57.34 47.34 5.75
N GLN A 801 -58.64 47.54 5.50
CA GLN A 801 -59.19 48.83 5.08
C GLN A 801 -59.49 49.85 6.20
N GLN A 802 -59.25 49.51 7.48
CA GLN A 802 -59.42 50.46 8.61
C GLN A 802 -58.10 50.97 9.21
N ALA A 803 -56.95 50.58 8.68
CA ALA A 803 -55.62 50.96 9.20
C ALA A 803 -54.82 51.92 8.29
N VAL A 804 -55.45 52.51 7.27
CA VAL A 804 -54.79 53.36 6.25
C VAL A 804 -55.44 54.76 6.15
N ALA A 805 -56.15 55.19 7.20
CA ALA A 805 -56.95 56.42 7.21
C ALA A 805 -56.58 57.36 8.38
N ALA A 806 -55.28 57.58 8.63
CA ALA A 806 -54.80 58.39 9.76
C ALA A 806 -53.46 59.14 9.52
N THR A 807 -53.12 59.50 8.27
CA THR A 807 -51.94 60.35 8.00
C THR A 807 -52.13 61.25 6.79
N GLY A 808 -52.17 62.57 7.01
CA GLY A 808 -52.19 63.59 5.96
C GLY A 808 -52.99 64.84 6.34
N GLN A 809 -52.33 66.00 6.33
CA GLN A 809 -52.89 67.35 6.53
C GLN A 809 -53.35 67.75 7.95
N GLN A 810 -52.38 68.12 8.79
CA GLN A 810 -52.47 69.39 9.52
C GLN A 810 -51.05 69.92 9.82
N GLN A 811 -50.67 70.98 9.10
CA GLN A 811 -49.49 71.80 9.42
C GLN A 811 -49.95 73.04 10.23
N ASP A 812 -49.00 73.87 10.65
CA ASP A 812 -49.22 75.21 11.21
C ASP A 812 -49.88 75.30 12.61
N ALA A 813 -49.40 74.46 13.54
CA ALA A 813 -49.52 74.70 14.99
C ALA A 813 -48.30 74.18 15.82
N GLY A 814 -47.20 73.78 15.18
CA GLY A 814 -46.26 72.80 15.75
C GLY A 814 -45.13 73.30 16.66
N ALA A 815 -44.80 74.60 16.67
CA ALA A 815 -43.50 75.06 17.19
C ALA A 815 -43.35 75.00 18.73
N GLU A 816 -44.20 75.69 19.48
CA GLU A 816 -43.97 75.89 20.93
C GLU A 816 -44.29 74.65 21.76
N ALA A 817 -45.31 73.87 21.37
CA ALA A 817 -45.68 72.64 22.05
C ALA A 817 -44.58 71.57 21.98
N GLN A 818 -43.85 71.47 20.86
CA GLN A 818 -42.74 70.53 20.72
C GLN A 818 -41.58 70.84 21.68
N GLN A 819 -41.27 72.12 21.92
CA GLN A 819 -40.15 72.48 22.82
C GLN A 819 -40.44 72.19 24.29
N GLN A 820 -41.70 72.36 24.72
CA GLN A 820 -42.12 71.95 26.07
C GLN A 820 -42.16 70.42 26.21
N ALA A 821 -42.70 69.71 25.21
CA ALA A 821 -42.73 68.24 25.19
C ALA A 821 -41.33 67.63 25.18
N ALA A 822 -40.39 68.17 24.39
CA ALA A 822 -39.00 67.73 24.36
C ALA A 822 -38.29 67.95 25.71
N THR A 823 -38.56 69.06 26.38
CA THR A 823 -37.98 69.36 27.71
C THR A 823 -38.49 68.38 28.78
N ALA A 824 -39.80 68.07 28.78
CA ALA A 824 -40.38 67.08 29.67
C ALA A 824 -39.85 65.65 29.39
N ALA A 825 -39.76 65.27 28.10
CA ALA A 825 -39.21 63.99 27.68
C ALA A 825 -37.73 63.85 28.09
N ALA A 826 -36.91 64.88 27.93
CA ALA A 826 -35.51 64.87 28.36
C ALA A 826 -35.35 64.69 29.88
N GLN A 827 -36.18 65.36 30.69
CA GLN A 827 -36.18 65.16 32.14
C GLN A 827 -36.64 63.75 32.55
N GLN A 828 -37.66 63.22 31.87
CA GLN A 828 -38.17 61.86 32.12
C GLN A 828 -37.15 60.79 31.71
N GLN A 829 -36.45 60.99 30.59
CA GLN A 829 -35.36 60.14 30.11
C GLN A 829 -34.15 60.20 31.07
N ALA A 830 -33.78 61.38 31.57
CA ALA A 830 -32.72 61.53 32.57
C ALA A 830 -33.08 60.81 33.90
N GLN A 831 -34.34 60.87 34.35
CA GLN A 831 -34.79 60.08 35.50
C GLN A 831 -34.79 58.57 35.23
N GLN A 832 -35.13 58.12 34.02
CA GLN A 832 -35.01 56.71 33.64
C GLN A 832 -33.54 56.25 33.63
N GLN A 833 -32.63 57.04 33.05
CA GLN A 833 -31.19 56.76 33.04
C GLN A 833 -30.60 56.72 34.46
N ALA A 834 -30.98 57.64 35.34
CA ALA A 834 -30.56 57.62 36.75
C ALA A 834 -31.06 56.37 37.48
N ARG A 835 -32.30 55.92 37.24
CA ARG A 835 -32.84 54.67 37.80
C ARG A 835 -32.16 53.43 37.22
N GLN A 836 -31.82 53.44 35.92
CA GLN A 836 -31.07 52.36 35.27
C GLN A 836 -29.65 52.26 35.83
N ALA A 837 -28.94 53.39 36.02
CA ALA A 837 -27.62 53.40 36.63
C ALA A 837 -27.63 52.91 38.08
N ALA A 838 -28.64 53.31 38.88
CA ALA A 838 -28.81 52.82 40.25
C ALA A 838 -29.11 51.30 40.28
N ALA A 839 -29.98 50.82 39.39
CA ALA A 839 -30.25 49.39 39.24
C ALA A 839 -28.99 48.60 38.84
N GLN A 840 -28.22 49.09 37.86
CA GLN A 840 -26.96 48.48 37.42
C GLN A 840 -25.90 48.46 38.53
N GLN A 841 -25.81 49.49 39.38
CA GLN A 841 -24.92 49.47 40.55
C GLN A 841 -25.36 48.44 41.59
N GLN A 842 -26.67 48.29 41.82
CA GLN A 842 -27.21 47.30 42.76
C GLN A 842 -27.07 45.86 42.23
N GLU A 843 -27.26 45.67 40.92
CA GLU A 843 -27.05 44.41 40.21
C GLU A 843 -25.56 44.03 40.23
N ALA A 844 -24.64 44.95 39.93
CA ALA A 844 -23.20 44.73 40.02
C ALA A 844 -22.73 44.40 41.46
N ALA A 845 -23.31 45.05 42.48
CA ALA A 845 -23.02 44.72 43.88
C ALA A 845 -23.50 43.29 44.24
N SER A 846 -24.66 42.87 43.74
CA SER A 846 -25.15 41.51 43.92
C SER A 846 -24.33 40.48 43.15
N ALA A 847 -23.87 40.81 41.94
CA ALA A 847 -22.98 39.98 41.13
C ALA A 847 -21.64 39.77 41.84
N ALA A 848 -21.02 40.81 42.39
CA ALA A 848 -19.77 40.70 43.15
C ALA A 848 -19.92 39.82 44.41
N GLN A 849 -21.07 39.85 45.09
CA GLN A 849 -21.36 38.94 46.21
C GLN A 849 -21.58 37.49 45.76
N GLN A 850 -22.25 37.28 44.62
CA GLN A 850 -22.43 35.95 44.02
C GLN A 850 -21.10 35.38 43.52
N GLU A 851 -20.23 36.21 42.92
CA GLU A 851 -18.90 35.84 42.43
C GLU A 851 -17.97 35.46 43.61
N ALA A 852 -17.95 36.24 44.70
CA ALA A 852 -17.22 35.88 45.91
C ALA A 852 -17.70 34.55 46.53
N GLY A 853 -19.02 34.30 46.52
CA GLY A 853 -19.60 33.02 46.93
C GLY A 853 -19.22 31.87 45.99
N ALA A 854 -19.26 32.09 44.67
CA ALA A 854 -18.89 31.12 43.67
C ALA A 854 -17.40 30.75 43.75
N VAL A 855 -16.50 31.72 43.96
CA VAL A 855 -15.08 31.48 44.19
C VAL A 855 -14.85 30.63 45.44
N ALA A 856 -15.56 30.89 46.55
CA ALA A 856 -15.44 30.07 47.75
C ALA A 856 -15.91 28.61 47.54
N VAL A 857 -17.05 28.41 46.86
CA VAL A 857 -17.57 27.08 46.51
C VAL A 857 -16.64 26.38 45.52
N GLN A 858 -16.09 27.09 44.54
CA GLN A 858 -15.15 26.55 43.56
C GLN A 858 -13.82 26.17 44.20
N GLN A 859 -13.28 26.98 45.13
CA GLN A 859 -12.10 26.65 45.92
C GLN A 859 -12.32 25.36 46.73
N GLN A 860 -13.49 25.20 47.35
CA GLN A 860 -13.85 23.99 48.09
C GLN A 860 -14.00 22.77 47.15
N ALA A 861 -14.63 22.94 45.98
CA ALA A 861 -14.74 21.89 44.97
C ALA A 861 -13.37 21.47 44.40
N THR A 862 -12.46 22.43 44.16
CA THR A 862 -11.07 22.14 43.76
C THR A 862 -10.32 21.39 44.85
N ASN A 863 -10.51 21.72 46.13
CA ASN A 863 -9.88 20.99 47.23
C ASN A 863 -10.41 19.55 47.36
N VAL A 864 -11.72 19.32 47.16
CA VAL A 864 -12.31 17.97 47.13
C VAL A 864 -11.79 17.20 45.92
N ALA A 865 -11.82 17.77 44.72
CA ALA A 865 -11.30 17.15 43.51
C ALA A 865 -9.80 16.81 43.62
N ALA A 866 -8.99 17.65 44.29
CA ALA A 866 -7.59 17.35 44.56
C ALA A 866 -7.40 16.19 45.56
N GLN A 867 -8.29 16.03 46.55
CA GLN A 867 -8.28 14.88 47.46
C GLN A 867 -8.74 13.59 46.76
N GLU A 868 -9.78 13.65 45.94
CA GLU A 868 -10.25 12.53 45.11
C GLU A 868 -9.18 12.12 44.09
N GLN A 869 -8.51 13.09 43.45
CA GLN A 869 -7.39 12.83 42.54
C GLN A 869 -6.18 12.23 43.27
N ALA A 870 -5.84 12.69 44.48
CA ALA A 870 -4.78 12.09 45.28
C ALA A 870 -5.10 10.65 45.71
N ALA A 871 -6.37 10.38 46.08
CA ALA A 871 -6.84 9.02 46.39
C ALA A 871 -6.81 8.11 45.15
N ALA A 872 -7.25 8.62 43.99
CA ALA A 872 -7.20 7.90 42.72
C ALA A 872 -5.76 7.59 42.28
N VAL A 873 -4.82 8.53 42.45
CA VAL A 873 -3.39 8.32 42.19
C VAL A 873 -2.80 7.27 43.14
N ALA A 874 -3.14 7.30 44.44
CA ALA A 874 -2.70 6.29 45.39
C ALA A 874 -3.25 4.89 45.05
N GLN A 875 -4.52 4.80 44.66
CA GLN A 875 -5.14 3.54 44.19
C GLN A 875 -4.53 3.06 42.87
N GLN A 876 -4.21 3.98 41.95
CA GLN A 876 -3.51 3.67 40.70
C GLN A 876 -2.09 3.16 40.96
N GLN A 877 -1.35 3.75 41.90
CA GLN A 877 -0.03 3.27 42.30
C GLN A 877 -0.07 1.88 42.95
N GLN A 878 -1.08 1.60 43.79
CA GLN A 878 -1.30 0.25 44.33
C GLN A 878 -1.65 -0.77 43.23
N ALA A 879 -2.50 -0.39 42.28
CA ALA A 879 -2.83 -1.24 41.12
C ALA A 879 -1.61 -1.47 40.20
N GLN A 880 -0.77 -0.45 39.99
CA GLN A 880 0.48 -0.55 39.24
C GLN A 880 1.48 -1.48 39.94
N GLN A 881 1.65 -1.37 41.26
CA GLN A 881 2.53 -2.28 42.02
C GLN A 881 2.01 -3.72 41.93
N ALA A 882 0.72 -3.95 42.16
CA ALA A 882 0.12 -5.29 42.04
C ALA A 882 0.26 -5.87 40.62
N ALA A 883 0.17 -5.04 39.58
CA ALA A 883 0.41 -5.43 38.19
C ALA A 883 1.89 -5.75 37.92
N VAL A 884 2.84 -5.00 38.50
CA VAL A 884 4.27 -5.30 38.44
C VAL A 884 4.58 -6.62 39.14
N ASP A 885 4.05 -6.84 40.34
CA ASP A 885 4.25 -8.07 41.12
C ASP A 885 3.68 -9.30 40.38
N ALA A 886 2.48 -9.17 39.81
CA ALA A 886 1.87 -10.21 38.97
C ALA A 886 2.66 -10.45 37.66
N THR A 887 3.20 -9.39 37.04
CA THR A 887 4.05 -9.51 35.85
C THR A 887 5.36 -10.21 36.18
N GLN A 888 6.01 -9.91 37.31
CA GLN A 888 7.21 -10.62 37.77
C GLN A 888 6.92 -12.09 38.07
N GLN A 889 5.77 -12.40 38.69
CA GLN A 889 5.34 -13.78 38.92
C GLN A 889 5.08 -14.52 37.60
N GLN A 890 4.45 -13.87 36.63
CA GLN A 890 4.22 -14.43 35.30
C GLN A 890 5.53 -14.63 34.52
N GLN A 891 6.46 -13.69 34.58
CA GLN A 891 7.80 -13.80 33.98
C GLN A 891 8.60 -14.95 34.61
N ALA A 892 8.53 -15.14 35.93
CA ALA A 892 9.15 -16.28 36.61
C ALA A 892 8.55 -17.62 36.15
N GLN A 893 7.23 -17.68 35.97
CA GLN A 893 6.54 -18.87 35.42
C GLN A 893 6.91 -19.13 33.95
N GLN A 894 7.01 -18.07 33.13
CA GLN A 894 7.42 -18.18 31.73
C GLN A 894 8.89 -18.61 31.60
N ALA A 895 9.79 -18.07 32.42
CA ALA A 895 11.19 -18.50 32.45
C ALA A 895 11.34 -19.96 32.89
N ALA A 896 10.55 -20.42 33.85
CA ALA A 896 10.52 -21.83 34.26
C ALA A 896 9.97 -22.75 33.15
N ALA A 897 8.94 -22.32 32.41
CA ALA A 897 8.43 -23.05 31.25
C ALA A 897 9.46 -23.09 30.11
N GLN A 898 10.07 -21.95 29.76
CA GLN A 898 11.12 -21.86 28.74
C GLN A 898 12.35 -22.72 29.09
N ALA A 899 12.73 -22.81 30.37
CA ALA A 899 13.80 -23.71 30.80
C ALA A 899 13.43 -25.20 30.61
N ALA A 900 12.17 -25.58 30.87
CA ALA A 900 11.68 -26.94 30.62
C ALA A 900 11.58 -27.26 29.12
N ASP A 901 11.08 -26.33 28.32
CA ASP A 901 10.99 -26.46 26.85
C ASP A 901 12.40 -26.54 26.22
N GLN A 902 13.35 -25.71 26.66
CA GLN A 902 14.74 -25.79 26.24
C GLN A 902 15.36 -27.14 26.62
N GLN A 903 15.11 -27.65 27.83
CA GLN A 903 15.58 -28.98 28.24
C GLN A 903 14.98 -30.11 27.37
N GLN A 904 13.74 -29.98 26.90
CA GLN A 904 13.15 -30.91 25.93
C GLN A 904 13.78 -30.76 24.54
N LEU A 905 14.02 -29.53 24.06
CA LEU A 905 14.68 -29.26 22.78
C LEU A 905 16.12 -29.77 22.75
N ASP A 906 16.89 -29.56 23.82
CA ASP A 906 18.26 -30.09 23.96
C ASP A 906 18.26 -31.63 23.95
N SER A 907 17.28 -32.25 24.62
CA SER A 907 17.11 -33.70 24.62
C SER A 907 16.73 -34.24 23.24
N ALA A 908 15.85 -33.54 22.52
CA ALA A 908 15.46 -33.88 21.15
C ALA A 908 16.60 -33.66 20.15
N ALA A 909 17.41 -32.61 20.31
CA ALA A 909 18.60 -32.34 19.50
C ALA A 909 19.67 -33.41 19.71
N GLN A 910 19.90 -33.86 20.96
CA GLN A 910 20.79 -34.99 21.23
C GLN A 910 20.27 -36.30 20.61
N ALA A 911 18.96 -36.56 20.65
CA ALA A 911 18.35 -37.72 20.00
C ALA A 911 18.49 -37.66 18.47
N GLN A 912 18.28 -36.49 17.85
CA GLN A 912 18.48 -36.28 16.42
C GLN A 912 19.96 -36.45 16.04
N GLN A 913 20.89 -35.86 16.80
CA GLN A 913 22.33 -36.01 16.56
C GLN A 913 22.79 -37.48 16.62
N GLN A 914 22.18 -38.31 17.49
CA GLN A 914 22.42 -39.75 17.53
C GLN A 914 21.86 -40.48 16.30
N GLN A 915 20.67 -40.08 15.80
CA GLN A 915 20.09 -40.62 14.57
C GLN A 915 20.92 -40.22 13.34
N ASP A 916 21.35 -38.96 13.24
CA ASP A 916 22.18 -38.45 12.15
C ASP A 916 23.55 -39.13 12.13
N ALA A 917 24.16 -39.36 13.29
CA ALA A 917 25.40 -40.12 13.41
C ALA A 917 25.23 -41.58 12.96
N ALA A 918 24.11 -42.23 13.31
CA ALA A 918 23.79 -43.58 12.85
C ALA A 918 23.52 -43.63 11.33
N ALA A 919 22.81 -42.64 10.78
CA ALA A 919 22.56 -42.51 9.35
C ALA A 919 23.85 -42.25 8.56
N ALA A 920 24.75 -41.39 9.07
CA ALA A 920 26.06 -41.15 8.49
C ALA A 920 26.96 -42.40 8.51
N ALA A 921 26.93 -43.18 9.60
CA ALA A 921 27.63 -44.46 9.67
C ALA A 921 27.09 -45.49 8.67
N ALA A 922 25.76 -45.57 8.51
CA ALA A 922 25.12 -46.43 7.51
C ALA A 922 25.44 -46.00 6.07
N ALA A 923 25.44 -44.69 5.79
CA ALA A 923 25.83 -44.14 4.50
C ALA A 923 27.32 -44.39 4.17
N ALA A 924 28.21 -44.25 5.15
CA ALA A 924 29.63 -44.58 5.00
C ALA A 924 29.85 -46.08 4.72
N ALA A 925 29.11 -46.96 5.40
CA ALA A 925 29.14 -48.40 5.13
C ALA A 925 28.63 -48.73 3.71
N ALA A 926 27.52 -48.11 3.28
CA ALA A 926 27.00 -48.28 1.93
C ALA A 926 27.99 -47.77 0.85
N ALA A 927 28.63 -46.62 1.09
CA ALA A 927 29.67 -46.08 0.21
C ALA A 927 30.91 -47.00 0.12
N ALA A 928 31.33 -47.62 1.23
CA ALA A 928 32.41 -48.60 1.23
C ALA A 928 32.07 -49.86 0.42
N VAL A 929 30.84 -50.36 0.53
CA VAL A 929 30.35 -51.49 -0.29
C VAL A 929 30.28 -51.10 -1.77
N ALA A 930 29.80 -49.90 -2.10
CA ALA A 930 29.77 -49.40 -3.47
C ALA A 930 31.18 -49.23 -4.07
N ALA A 931 32.14 -48.72 -3.30
CA ALA A 931 33.54 -48.61 -3.71
C ALA A 931 34.20 -49.98 -3.94
N ALA A 932 33.92 -50.97 -3.10
CA ALA A 932 34.36 -52.34 -3.30
C ALA A 932 33.77 -52.95 -4.59
N ALA A 933 32.47 -52.76 -4.83
CA ALA A 933 31.80 -53.23 -6.04
C ALA A 933 32.34 -52.54 -7.31
N ALA A 934 32.59 -51.23 -7.26
CA ALA A 934 33.21 -50.49 -8.36
C ALA A 934 34.65 -50.97 -8.65
N THR A 935 35.42 -51.28 -7.60
CA THR A 935 36.78 -51.85 -7.72
C THR A 935 36.75 -53.23 -8.38
N ALA A 936 35.80 -54.09 -8.00
CA ALA A 936 35.62 -55.40 -8.63
C ALA A 936 35.21 -55.28 -10.11
N ALA A 937 34.28 -54.37 -10.44
CA ALA A 937 33.88 -54.09 -11.83
C ALA A 937 35.05 -53.52 -12.67
N GLN A 938 35.90 -52.67 -12.08
CA GLN A 938 37.10 -52.16 -12.74
C GLN A 938 38.12 -53.28 -13.01
N GLN A 939 38.31 -54.21 -12.08
CA GLN A 939 39.19 -55.38 -12.28
C GLN A 939 38.65 -56.32 -13.36
N GLN A 940 37.34 -56.57 -13.40
CA GLN A 940 36.71 -57.33 -14.48
C GLN A 940 36.89 -56.64 -15.85
N GLY A 941 36.60 -55.33 -15.93
CA GLY A 941 36.80 -54.56 -17.16
C GLY A 941 38.25 -54.51 -17.63
N GLN A 942 39.23 -54.55 -16.72
CA GLN A 942 40.64 -54.70 -17.06
C GLN A 942 40.98 -56.09 -17.60
N GLN A 943 40.41 -57.17 -17.05
CA GLN A 943 40.57 -58.52 -17.58
C GLN A 943 39.95 -58.67 -18.97
N GLU A 944 38.76 -58.12 -19.19
CA GLU A 944 38.08 -58.09 -20.49
C GLU A 944 38.86 -57.24 -21.52
N ALA A 945 39.40 -56.09 -21.12
CA ALA A 945 40.25 -55.26 -21.98
C ALA A 945 41.57 -55.96 -22.35
N VAL A 946 42.20 -56.70 -21.43
CA VAL A 946 43.40 -57.51 -21.75
C VAL A 946 43.04 -58.66 -22.69
N ALA A 947 41.91 -59.35 -22.50
CA ALA A 947 41.45 -60.39 -23.40
C ALA A 947 41.18 -59.85 -24.83
N ALA A 948 40.53 -58.69 -24.94
CA ALA A 948 40.31 -58.00 -26.21
C ALA A 948 41.62 -57.56 -26.88
N ALA A 949 42.58 -57.03 -26.11
CA ALA A 949 43.90 -56.65 -26.63
C ALA A 949 44.70 -57.86 -27.14
N VAL A 950 44.60 -59.02 -26.48
CA VAL A 950 45.21 -60.28 -26.94
C VAL A 950 44.58 -60.74 -28.26
N GLN A 951 43.25 -60.73 -28.37
CA GLN A 951 42.56 -61.06 -29.64
C GLN A 951 42.94 -60.09 -30.76
N GLN A 952 43.02 -58.79 -30.47
CA GLN A 952 43.41 -57.78 -31.45
C GLN A 952 44.87 -57.95 -31.91
N ALA A 953 45.78 -58.32 -31.00
CA ALA A 953 47.17 -58.63 -31.34
C ALA A 953 47.30 -59.89 -32.22
N GLN A 954 46.50 -60.93 -31.96
CA GLN A 954 46.42 -62.12 -32.82
C GLN A 954 45.91 -61.78 -34.22
N ALA A 955 44.79 -61.04 -34.33
CA ALA A 955 44.26 -60.59 -35.61
C ALA A 955 45.25 -59.69 -36.40
N GLN A 956 46.06 -58.89 -35.71
CA GLN A 956 47.13 -58.10 -36.34
C GLN A 956 48.29 -58.97 -36.84
N GLN A 957 48.68 -60.04 -36.13
CA GLN A 957 49.67 -60.99 -36.64
C GLN A 957 49.18 -61.72 -37.90
N GLU A 958 47.92 -62.13 -37.94
CA GLU A 958 47.31 -62.76 -39.13
C GLU A 958 47.24 -61.80 -40.33
N ALA A 959 46.89 -60.52 -40.10
CA ALA A 959 46.88 -59.49 -41.14
C ALA A 959 48.28 -59.17 -41.72
N VAL A 960 49.33 -59.18 -40.87
CA VAL A 960 50.72 -58.99 -41.31
C VAL A 960 51.24 -60.21 -42.09
N ALA A 961 50.83 -61.43 -41.73
CA ALA A 961 51.16 -62.63 -42.50
C ALA A 961 50.54 -62.58 -43.92
N GLY A 962 49.28 -62.14 -44.03
CA GLY A 962 48.60 -62.01 -45.32
C GLY A 962 49.21 -60.96 -46.25
N THR A 963 49.66 -59.81 -45.73
CA THR A 963 50.26 -58.75 -46.55
C THR A 963 51.62 -59.13 -47.14
N GLN A 964 52.50 -59.79 -46.36
CA GLN A 964 53.78 -60.30 -46.88
C GLN A 964 53.63 -61.35 -48.00
N GLN A 965 52.47 -62.01 -48.08
CA GLN A 965 52.17 -62.97 -49.15
C GLN A 965 51.72 -62.27 -50.45
N GLN A 966 51.09 -61.09 -50.37
CA GLN A 966 50.70 -60.29 -51.54
C GLN A 966 51.87 -59.54 -52.18
N GLU A 967 52.79 -58.95 -51.40
CA GLU A 967 53.93 -58.22 -51.97
C GLU A 967 54.82 -59.09 -52.87
N LYS A 968 55.03 -60.36 -52.50
CA LYS A 968 55.77 -61.33 -53.33
C LYS A 968 55.11 -61.61 -54.69
N ALA A 969 53.79 -61.53 -54.79
CA ALA A 969 53.08 -61.69 -56.05
C ALA A 969 53.26 -60.46 -56.96
N VAL A 970 53.21 -59.25 -56.41
CA VAL A 970 53.33 -57.99 -57.17
C VAL A 970 54.73 -57.83 -57.78
N VAL A 971 55.80 -58.11 -57.01
CA VAL A 971 57.18 -58.00 -57.51
C VAL A 971 57.43 -58.95 -58.70
N SER A 972 56.84 -60.15 -58.68
CA SER A 972 56.98 -61.11 -59.79
C SER A 972 56.25 -60.67 -61.07
N ALA A 973 55.20 -59.85 -60.96
CA ALA A 973 54.43 -59.37 -62.12
C ALA A 973 55.13 -58.19 -62.82
N VAL A 974 55.72 -57.26 -62.07
CA VAL A 974 56.39 -56.06 -62.62
C VAL A 974 57.63 -56.44 -63.45
N ALA A 975 58.37 -57.48 -63.05
CA ALA A 975 59.53 -57.97 -63.78
C ALA A 975 59.18 -58.44 -65.21
N ALA A 976 58.04 -59.12 -65.39
CA ALA A 976 57.59 -59.61 -66.69
C ALA A 976 57.19 -58.47 -67.64
N ALA A 977 56.50 -57.44 -67.13
CA ALA A 977 56.04 -56.31 -67.93
C ALA A 977 57.20 -55.47 -68.51
N GLN A 978 58.27 -55.26 -67.73
CA GLN A 978 59.43 -54.47 -68.18
C GLN A 978 60.24 -55.14 -69.30
N GLN A 979 60.16 -56.46 -69.45
CA GLN A 979 60.89 -57.19 -70.49
C GLN A 979 60.23 -57.08 -71.88
N LEU A 980 58.89 -57.01 -71.94
CA LEU A 980 58.14 -56.83 -73.20
C LEU A 980 58.25 -55.40 -73.75
N SER A 981 58.17 -54.38 -72.89
CA SER A 981 58.28 -52.97 -73.29
C SER A 981 59.65 -52.60 -73.91
N ARG A 982 60.69 -53.39 -73.62
CA ARG A 982 62.06 -53.18 -74.16
C ARG A 982 62.29 -53.72 -75.57
N GLN A 983 61.32 -54.39 -76.19
CA GLN A 983 61.46 -54.92 -77.56
C GLN A 983 60.83 -54.03 -78.64
N SER A 984 59.96 -53.08 -78.30
CA SER A 984 59.24 -52.24 -79.29
C SER A 984 59.90 -50.89 -79.60
N ILE A 985 60.74 -50.35 -78.72
CA ILE A 985 61.36 -49.02 -78.87
C ILE A 985 62.89 -49.13 -79.00
N ALA A 986 63.32 -49.95 -79.95
CA ALA A 986 64.69 -50.04 -80.44
C ALA A 986 64.79 -49.75 -81.96
N ALA A 987 63.85 -48.95 -82.48
CA ALA A 987 63.82 -48.43 -83.84
C ALA A 987 63.36 -46.96 -83.80
N ALA A 988 64.07 -46.08 -84.52
CA ALA A 988 63.95 -44.61 -84.46
C ALA A 988 64.10 -44.02 -83.03
N GLY A 989 65.19 -43.36 -82.64
CA GLY A 989 66.32 -42.87 -83.41
C GLY A 989 66.44 -41.35 -83.29
N LYS A 990 67.23 -40.93 -82.30
CA LYS A 990 68.26 -39.87 -82.40
C LYS A 990 67.89 -38.56 -83.12
N GLU A 991 67.74 -37.47 -82.36
CA GLU A 991 68.70 -36.34 -82.44
C GLU A 991 68.65 -35.39 -81.21
N GLN A 992 69.51 -34.37 -81.23
CA GLN A 992 69.90 -33.44 -80.15
C GLN A 992 68.70 -32.71 -79.49
N VAL A 993 68.61 -32.51 -78.16
CA VAL A 993 69.54 -31.88 -77.17
C VAL A 993 69.58 -30.35 -77.25
N GLN A 994 68.84 -29.66 -76.36
CA GLN A 994 69.25 -28.39 -75.74
C GLN A 994 68.43 -28.05 -74.47
N ALA A 995 69.13 -27.72 -73.35
CA ALA A 995 68.75 -26.85 -72.20
C ALA A 995 67.41 -27.01 -71.41
N HIS A 996 67.28 -26.64 -70.12
CA HIS A 996 68.19 -26.58 -68.95
C HIS A 996 67.36 -26.35 -67.65
N SER A 997 68.00 -26.20 -66.48
CA SER A 997 67.51 -26.18 -65.07
C SER A 997 67.43 -27.57 -64.40
N GLU A 998 68.11 -27.91 -63.29
CA GLU A 998 68.49 -27.21 -62.02
C GLU A 998 67.30 -27.00 -61.07
N ALA A 999 67.36 -27.22 -59.75
CA ALA A 999 68.30 -27.94 -58.84
C ALA A 999 67.51 -28.20 -57.50
N VAL A 1000 67.99 -28.65 -56.33
CA VAL A 1000 69.32 -28.89 -55.70
C VAL A 1000 69.17 -30.12 -54.74
N ALA A 1001 70.26 -30.82 -54.38
CA ALA A 1001 70.29 -31.74 -53.24
C ALA A 1001 71.69 -31.76 -52.56
N SER A 1002 71.78 -32.42 -51.39
CA SER A 1002 72.99 -32.70 -50.58
C SER A 1002 73.56 -31.58 -49.67
N GLY A 1003 74.26 -31.99 -48.61
CA GLY A 1003 74.97 -31.12 -47.65
C GLY A 1003 75.28 -31.84 -46.32
N ALA A 1004 76.56 -32.13 -46.03
CA ALA A 1004 77.03 -32.75 -44.80
C ALA A 1004 77.62 -31.71 -43.81
N GLY A 1005 77.92 -32.08 -42.56
CA GLY A 1005 78.65 -31.20 -41.63
C GLY A 1005 78.84 -31.74 -40.20
N THR A 1006 79.89 -31.28 -39.51
CA THR A 1006 80.28 -31.71 -38.15
C THR A 1006 80.84 -30.57 -37.30
N GLN A 1007 80.72 -30.71 -35.96
CA GLN A 1007 81.51 -30.07 -34.88
C GLN A 1007 81.36 -28.56 -34.53
N ALA A 1008 80.79 -28.33 -33.34
CA ALA A 1008 81.39 -27.65 -32.16
C ALA A 1008 81.52 -26.10 -32.05
N GLN A 1009 81.55 -25.66 -30.76
CA GLN A 1009 81.85 -24.31 -30.20
C GLN A 1009 80.75 -23.22 -30.37
N ALA A 1010 80.58 -22.21 -29.48
CA ALA A 1010 80.83 -22.05 -28.02
C ALA A 1010 80.21 -20.71 -27.46
N VAL A 1011 80.28 -20.48 -26.13
CA VAL A 1011 80.23 -19.18 -25.39
C VAL A 1011 78.87 -18.51 -25.00
N GLN A 1012 78.54 -18.56 -23.68
CA GLN A 1012 77.97 -17.53 -22.75
C GLN A 1012 76.62 -16.80 -23.07
N GLN A 1013 75.81 -16.23 -22.15
CA GLN A 1013 75.71 -16.01 -20.67
C GLN A 1013 74.23 -15.56 -20.37
N VAL A 1014 73.62 -15.40 -19.17
CA VAL A 1014 73.78 -15.88 -17.76
C VAL A 1014 72.41 -15.66 -17.04
N ALA A 1015 71.92 -16.52 -16.13
CA ALA A 1015 71.89 -16.37 -14.65
C ALA A 1015 71.11 -17.60 -14.09
N ALA A 1016 71.49 -18.39 -13.06
CA ALA A 1016 72.05 -18.20 -11.70
C ALA A 1016 70.96 -18.14 -10.60
N ASN A 1017 70.97 -18.86 -9.46
CA ASN A 1017 71.74 -19.99 -8.82
C ASN A 1017 70.78 -20.66 -7.77
N GLY A 1018 70.99 -21.78 -7.05
CA GLY A 1018 72.01 -22.84 -6.83
C GLY A 1018 71.30 -24.05 -6.15
N ALA A 1019 71.81 -25.28 -5.92
CA ALA A 1019 73.07 -25.80 -5.32
C ALA A 1019 73.20 -25.59 -3.78
N GLY A 1020 73.59 -26.56 -2.93
CA GLY A 1020 73.73 -28.02 -3.10
C GLY A 1020 74.66 -28.74 -2.06
N ALA A 1021 74.24 -29.95 -1.62
CA ALA A 1021 75.04 -31.07 -1.03
C ALA A 1021 75.66 -31.05 0.41
N SER A 1022 75.57 -32.24 1.06
CA SER A 1022 76.51 -32.91 2.00
C SER A 1022 76.81 -32.44 3.45
N ALA A 1023 76.09 -33.04 4.41
CA ALA A 1023 76.57 -34.04 5.41
C ALA A 1023 77.48 -33.70 6.64
N VAL A 1024 77.21 -34.45 7.75
CA VAL A 1024 78.11 -34.92 8.86
C VAL A 1024 78.28 -34.10 10.18
N VAL A 1025 77.61 -34.61 11.24
CA VAL A 1025 78.08 -34.86 12.65
C VAL A 1025 77.95 -33.83 13.82
N GLN A 1026 77.60 -34.41 15.00
CA GLN A 1026 77.83 -34.04 16.43
C GLN A 1026 76.80 -33.27 17.31
N GLN A 1027 76.39 -33.94 18.42
CA GLN A 1027 76.32 -33.57 19.89
C GLN A 1027 75.90 -32.13 20.34
N GLN A 1028 75.31 -31.86 21.53
CA GLN A 1028 74.98 -32.57 22.79
C GLN A 1028 73.86 -31.76 23.56
N ALA A 1029 72.85 -32.35 24.22
CA ALA A 1029 72.71 -32.67 25.68
C ALA A 1029 71.87 -31.71 26.58
N ALA A 1030 71.02 -32.31 27.44
CA ALA A 1030 70.43 -31.82 28.73
C ALA A 1030 69.55 -30.52 28.72
N ALA A 1031 68.73 -30.18 29.73
CA ALA A 1031 68.27 -30.82 30.99
C ALA A 1031 66.81 -30.36 31.31
N ALA A 1032 65.90 -31.21 31.81
CA ALA A 1032 65.50 -31.42 33.22
C ALA A 1032 64.71 -30.29 33.96
N SER A 1033 63.49 -30.63 34.43
CA SER A 1033 62.88 -30.26 35.74
C SER A 1033 62.46 -28.79 36.05
N ALA A 1034 61.55 -28.47 36.98
CA ALA A 1034 60.39 -29.19 37.60
C ALA A 1034 59.55 -28.25 38.53
N VAL A 1035 58.22 -28.52 38.65
CA VAL A 1035 57.41 -28.61 39.92
C VAL A 1035 57.16 -27.39 40.85
N GLN A 1036 55.87 -27.13 41.18
CA GLN A 1036 55.27 -26.43 42.38
C GLN A 1036 55.53 -24.91 42.60
N SER A 1037 54.76 -24.12 43.41
CA SER A 1037 53.35 -24.21 43.91
C SER A 1037 52.85 -22.96 44.71
N GLN A 1038 51.52 -22.70 44.67
CA GLN A 1038 50.64 -22.18 45.76
C GLN A 1038 50.78 -20.73 46.34
N ALA A 1039 49.76 -20.37 47.17
CA ALA A 1039 49.55 -19.17 48.03
C ALA A 1039 49.05 -17.87 47.31
N GLN A 1040 47.86 -17.31 47.61
CA GLN A 1040 47.41 -16.51 48.80
C GLN A 1040 48.01 -15.08 48.85
N GLN A 1041 47.37 -13.99 49.33
CA GLN A 1041 46.05 -13.76 49.98
C GLN A 1041 45.71 -12.23 49.95
N ALA A 1042 44.42 -11.84 50.00
CA ALA A 1042 43.89 -10.51 50.41
C ALA A 1042 44.36 -9.23 49.63
N GLY A 1043 43.70 -8.06 49.71
CA GLY A 1043 42.38 -7.71 50.25
C GLY A 1043 42.15 -6.19 50.35
N GLN A 1044 40.87 -5.77 50.39
CA GLN A 1044 40.31 -4.47 50.87
C GLN A 1044 40.91 -3.11 50.44
N GLY A 1045 40.04 -2.19 50.00
CA GLY A 1045 40.31 -0.75 49.90
C GLY A 1045 39.02 0.06 49.66
N THR A 1046 38.76 1.08 50.49
CA THR A 1046 37.51 1.87 50.52
C THR A 1046 37.75 3.37 50.25
N HIS A 1047 36.67 4.16 50.29
CA HIS A 1047 36.55 5.63 50.17
C HIS A 1047 36.30 6.15 48.75
N THR A 1048 35.27 6.96 48.44
CA THR A 1048 34.48 8.03 49.11
C THR A 1048 35.08 9.45 49.02
N SER A 1049 34.17 10.44 48.99
CA SER A 1049 34.38 11.90 48.82
C SER A 1049 34.61 12.34 47.36
N SER A 1050 33.88 13.28 46.73
CA SER A 1050 33.11 14.50 47.12
C SER A 1050 33.92 15.81 47.17
N LEU A 1051 33.70 16.68 46.18
CA LEU A 1051 33.92 18.15 46.14
C LEU A 1051 33.23 18.61 44.83
N THR A 1052 32.09 19.30 44.83
CA THR A 1052 31.76 20.68 45.29
C THR A 1052 32.25 21.76 44.32
N VAL A 1053 31.30 22.60 43.88
CA VAL A 1053 31.45 23.71 42.93
C VAL A 1053 32.24 24.88 43.53
N GLN A 1054 33.04 25.57 42.71
CA GLN A 1054 33.38 26.97 42.91
C GLN A 1054 33.20 27.76 41.60
N SER A 1055 32.72 29.00 41.73
CA SER A 1055 32.49 29.96 40.65
C SER A 1055 33.69 30.91 40.47
N LEU A 1056 33.78 31.50 39.27
CA LEU A 1056 34.43 32.80 39.05
C LEU A 1056 33.63 33.55 37.97
N ASP A 1057 33.41 34.84 38.22
CA ASP A 1057 32.64 35.76 37.38
C ASP A 1057 33.55 36.75 36.63
N ASP A 1058 32.97 37.49 35.67
CA ASP A 1058 33.48 38.69 35.01
C ASP A 1058 34.75 38.57 34.11
N ALA A 1059 34.93 39.33 33.01
CA ALA A 1059 34.25 40.56 32.60
C ALA A 1059 34.16 40.78 31.06
N ALA A 1060 33.13 41.52 30.66
CA ALA A 1060 33.07 42.54 29.59
C ALA A 1060 33.74 42.36 28.21
N ALA A 1061 32.90 42.43 27.16
CA ALA A 1061 33.10 43.38 26.04
C ALA A 1061 31.74 43.76 25.43
N ASP A 1062 31.50 45.05 25.19
CA ASP A 1062 30.23 45.60 24.67
C ASP A 1062 30.42 46.15 23.25
N VAL A 1063 29.54 45.76 22.31
CA VAL A 1063 29.48 46.32 20.95
C VAL A 1063 28.02 46.43 20.51
N SER A 1064 27.47 47.64 20.61
CA SER A 1064 26.17 47.99 20.02
C SER A 1064 26.27 48.14 18.49
N VAL A 1065 25.31 47.58 17.77
CA VAL A 1065 24.96 47.96 16.40
C VAL A 1065 23.44 48.13 16.29
N GLN A 1066 22.97 49.35 16.57
CA GLN A 1066 21.73 49.84 15.97
C GLN A 1066 22.00 50.40 14.57
N ASP A 1067 20.95 50.79 13.86
CA ASP A 1067 20.94 51.35 12.51
C ASP A 1067 21.49 50.43 11.39
N LEU A 1068 20.58 49.63 10.81
CA LEU A 1068 20.31 49.68 9.36
C LEU A 1068 18.99 48.96 9.01
N LEU A 1069 18.26 49.54 8.04
CA LEU A 1069 17.05 49.09 7.32
C LEU A 1069 15.80 49.98 7.50
N LYS A 1070 15.77 51.09 6.75
CA LYS A 1070 14.52 51.67 6.26
C LYS A 1070 14.15 50.99 4.94
N PRO A 1071 12.92 50.51 4.73
CA PRO A 1071 12.48 50.07 3.40
C PRO A 1071 12.30 51.28 2.49
N GLN A 1072 12.74 51.18 1.23
CA GLN A 1072 12.31 52.09 0.16
C GLN A 1072 11.18 51.44 -0.64
N GLU A 1073 10.12 52.21 -0.87
CA GLU A 1073 9.10 51.90 -1.86
C GLU A 1073 9.55 52.46 -3.23
N ALA A 1074 9.44 51.67 -4.30
CA ALA A 1074 9.29 52.20 -5.66
C ALA A 1074 8.79 51.15 -6.67
N HIS A 1075 7.80 51.59 -7.45
CA HIS A 1075 7.18 50.98 -8.62
C HIS A 1075 8.08 50.22 -9.61
N SER A 1076 7.58 49.07 -10.12
CA SER A 1076 6.87 49.07 -11.42
C SER A 1076 5.94 47.86 -11.55
#